data_AF-A0A9Q9DPB0-F1
#
_entry.id   AF-A0A9Q9DPB0-F1
#
_cell.length_a   1.000
_cell.length_b   1.000
_cell.length_c   1.000
_cell.angle_alpha   90.00
_cell.angle_beta   90.00
_cell.angle_gamma   90.00
#
_symmetry.space_group_name_H-M   'P 1'
#
loop_
_entity.id
_entity.type
_entity.pdbx_description
1 polymer ?
#
loop_
_entity_poly.entity_id
_entity_poly.type
_entity_poly.pdbx_seq_one_letter_code
_entity_poly.pdbx_strand_id
1 'polypeptide(L)'
;MRSYSPHIHTNFHMYSMSTAEIWSALGLPARSAARFLLVPRYFVNGFSHIRTWNANAYALARYGPSYRWRIWLLFDAEDLEELEHLINQSADREVLELREAKLEQFRLVALVGALLATLALQALSLPQLTEATFVVRGCFVLSTMLSLLSTFFTCIQQRELGVIRTPSALRIWLSNGTQYRNGQGCLVWQSSLASLTLLEAPYELLYLAVSNFVVGMSVYMVIEWDNGSLMVNGERILIMSGEFHYARLPVPELWADVFQKFKANGMNAVSIYFFWSYHSASRGTFDFTSPAKDLQRLFSAAQDAGLYVIARPGPYCNAETNGGGFALWTSDGSGGKYRTSDATYQAAWSEWVAEVGRIIAKNQITNGGPVVLTQVENELQETRHVADDTLVIYMEQLKDAFKKAGITVPLTHNEKGFRSKSWSTDYQNVGGAIDIYGLDSYPGGMSCTNLDTGFNLPRTYYQWFQEVSPTQPEYLPEFEGGWFQPWGGFFFDQCLAEQSPEFADVFYKGLIGQRATLLNLYMASLFVEMIERGGTAYGGTNWGHLAAPVVYTSYDYDAPLRETREVRSKFSQYKLLALFTRVSKGLHNTVMEANGTANAVSSSAIWTWQLKNRESNARFYLAENNNTRTRDVTGFSMTVKTSAGDVTIPSMQLAGRQSRWVVTDYEVGNETLLYSSAEIASYGLFDRPVLVFYTRAGQVAQFAFKSHGNLTFKSWGAETDLASAPGNKTYSSFKFTQSKGVTVVEFSNGVLAYLLDIPSAWTFFAPPTTGNPNVTPDKQIFVLGPYLVRSASIADGTVAVVGDNANATSIEVYAGAGVSTISWNGKRLETIKTPYGALTAKLKGTSDRKVNLPELSGFKAVDASPEINPSYNDKNWIVANKTTTLSPVKPLTLPVLFSSDYKFYAGAKIYRGYFSDKAATSLNMTVQGGVAAGWNAWLNGRPLGYHPGNASLTSTSALLSFSNATRTDGQSNVLTVITDYTGHDQTSTGPAGAENPRGILGTQLLAANGTKLSFDQWKIQGNAGGEENIDAVRGPMNEGGLYGERLGWHLPGFDTATWAAASPTTDGVEGAAIRWFTTKFTLDIDTDLDVPIGVEMGAPKGTVARVMLFVNGYQYGKFVPHIGPQTRFPVPPGILNVKGENTLSVVVWAQTDKGAKLDTLRLIEYARYESGFGFGAINGEALQPKWKDRSQYA
;
A
#
# COMPACT_ATOMS: atom_id res chain seq x y z
N MET A 1 24.17 -67.32 -43.98
CA MET A 1 24.53 -68.28 -45.05
C MET A 1 24.77 -67.52 -46.34
N ARG A 2 25.63 -68.04 -47.23
CA ARG A 2 25.91 -67.59 -48.60
C ARG A 2 26.56 -66.20 -48.77
N SER A 3 27.77 -66.23 -49.30
CA SER A 3 28.49 -65.14 -49.95
C SER A 3 27.85 -64.75 -51.29
N TYR A 4 28.15 -63.55 -51.80
CA TYR A 4 28.64 -63.34 -53.16
C TYR A 4 29.28 -61.94 -53.29
N SER A 5 30.42 -61.85 -53.97
CA SER A 5 31.07 -60.61 -54.42
C SER A 5 30.55 -60.23 -55.81
N PRO A 6 30.69 -58.97 -56.28
CA PRO A 6 31.75 -58.71 -57.28
C PRO A 6 32.42 -57.32 -57.21
N HIS A 7 33.24 -57.05 -58.24
CA HIS A 7 34.31 -56.03 -58.36
C HIS A 7 33.92 -54.57 -58.67
N ILE A 8 34.98 -53.73 -58.66
CA ILE A 8 35.07 -52.26 -58.82
C ILE A 8 35.33 -51.86 -60.31
N HIS A 9 35.13 -50.56 -60.62
CA HIS A 9 35.50 -49.77 -61.82
C HIS A 9 34.41 -49.63 -62.92
N THR A 10 34.15 -48.47 -63.55
CA THR A 10 34.83 -47.14 -63.50
C THR A 10 33.90 -45.96 -63.88
N ASN A 11 34.19 -44.78 -63.31
CA ASN A 11 33.86 -43.38 -63.65
C ASN A 11 33.13 -43.03 -64.98
N PHE A 12 32.19 -42.05 -64.96
CA PHE A 12 32.47 -40.63 -65.30
C PHE A 12 31.30 -39.64 -65.00
N HIS A 13 31.66 -38.37 -64.81
CA HIS A 13 30.91 -37.18 -64.35
C HIS A 13 29.59 -36.78 -65.09
N MET A 14 28.65 -36.11 -64.38
CA MET A 14 28.48 -34.62 -64.41
C MET A 14 27.32 -34.05 -63.54
N TYR A 15 27.57 -32.89 -62.93
CA TYR A 15 26.67 -31.85 -62.37
C TYR A 15 25.37 -32.22 -61.58
N SER A 16 25.43 -32.05 -60.25
CA SER A 16 24.41 -31.30 -59.48
C SER A 16 24.98 -30.83 -58.14
N MET A 17 24.56 -29.67 -57.63
CA MET A 17 24.94 -29.20 -56.27
C MET A 17 24.62 -30.27 -55.22
N SER A 18 25.49 -30.44 -54.22
CA SER A 18 25.30 -31.53 -53.26
C SER A 18 24.03 -31.30 -52.43
N THR A 19 23.21 -32.35 -52.29
CA THR A 19 21.99 -32.32 -51.48
C THR A 19 22.30 -31.95 -50.02
N ALA A 20 23.50 -32.25 -49.53
CA ALA A 20 24.00 -31.84 -48.21
C ALA A 20 24.06 -30.31 -48.02
N GLU A 21 24.43 -29.53 -49.05
CA GLU A 21 24.42 -28.06 -48.96
C GLU A 21 23.01 -27.48 -48.99
N ILE A 22 22.06 -28.13 -49.67
CA ILE A 22 20.64 -27.73 -49.68
C ILE A 22 19.99 -28.03 -48.31
N TRP A 23 20.23 -29.20 -47.73
CA TRP A 23 19.79 -29.51 -46.36
C TRP A 23 20.46 -28.61 -45.31
N SER A 24 21.72 -28.21 -45.53
CA SER A 24 22.38 -27.16 -44.74
C SER A 24 21.65 -25.81 -44.88
N ALA A 25 21.36 -25.35 -46.10
CA ALA A 25 20.65 -24.09 -46.33
C ALA A 25 19.22 -24.08 -45.75
N LEU A 26 18.49 -25.21 -45.81
CA LEU A 26 17.16 -25.36 -45.20
C LEU A 26 17.21 -25.34 -43.66
N GLY A 27 18.28 -25.88 -43.06
CA GLY A 27 18.55 -25.77 -41.63
C GLY A 27 19.10 -24.42 -41.17
N LEU A 28 19.25 -23.42 -42.06
CA LEU A 28 19.86 -22.13 -41.73
C LEU A 28 19.01 -21.31 -40.74
N PRO A 29 17.67 -21.14 -40.89
CA PRO A 29 16.88 -20.33 -39.95
C PRO A 29 16.87 -20.93 -38.54
N ALA A 30 16.77 -22.26 -38.44
CA ALA A 30 16.79 -22.98 -37.16
C ALA A 30 18.16 -22.87 -36.46
N ARG A 31 19.28 -22.99 -37.21
CA ARG A 31 20.63 -22.83 -36.65
C ARG A 31 20.96 -21.40 -36.29
N SER A 32 20.56 -20.43 -37.13
CA SER A 32 20.68 -19.01 -36.81
C SER A 32 19.86 -18.64 -35.56
N ALA A 33 18.64 -19.15 -35.41
CA ALA A 33 17.84 -18.94 -34.20
C ALA A 33 18.43 -19.62 -32.96
N ALA A 34 18.84 -20.89 -33.07
CA ALA A 34 19.47 -21.63 -31.97
C ALA A 34 20.77 -20.98 -31.49
N ARG A 35 21.60 -20.45 -32.41
CA ARG A 35 22.83 -19.72 -32.05
C ARG A 35 22.60 -18.25 -31.69
N PHE A 36 21.47 -17.64 -32.06
CA PHE A 36 21.04 -16.35 -31.52
C PHE A 36 20.78 -16.42 -30.01
N LEU A 37 20.33 -17.57 -29.50
CA LEU A 37 20.16 -17.82 -28.07
C LEU A 37 21.49 -17.94 -27.31
N LEU A 38 22.63 -18.07 -28.02
CA LEU A 38 23.98 -18.09 -27.45
C LEU A 38 24.64 -16.70 -27.38
N VAL A 39 23.94 -15.64 -27.80
CA VAL A 39 24.39 -14.24 -27.63
C VAL A 39 24.84 -13.90 -26.19
N PRO A 40 24.22 -14.43 -25.10
CA PRO A 40 24.72 -14.24 -23.73
C PRO A 40 26.18 -14.70 -23.51
N ARG A 41 26.67 -15.72 -24.24
CA ARG A 41 28.07 -16.20 -24.17
C ARG A 41 29.07 -15.09 -24.54
N TYR A 42 28.68 -14.15 -25.41
CA TYR A 42 29.51 -13.00 -25.80
C TYR A 42 29.46 -11.81 -24.83
N PHE A 43 28.42 -11.70 -23.99
CA PHE A 43 28.43 -10.73 -22.88
C PHE A 43 29.43 -11.15 -21.78
N VAL A 44 29.70 -12.45 -21.63
CA VAL A 44 30.70 -12.99 -20.69
C VAL A 44 32.12 -12.96 -21.28
N ASN A 45 32.28 -13.37 -22.55
CA ASN A 45 33.60 -13.50 -23.18
C ASN A 45 34.07 -12.24 -23.95
N GLY A 46 33.20 -11.24 -24.14
CA GLY A 46 33.49 -9.97 -24.79
C GLY A 46 33.32 -9.96 -26.32
N PHE A 47 33.11 -8.76 -26.88
CA PHE A 47 32.88 -8.53 -28.33
C PHE A 47 34.15 -8.61 -29.21
N SER A 48 35.21 -9.29 -28.76
CA SER A 48 36.50 -9.40 -29.46
C SER A 48 36.38 -10.05 -30.85
N HIS A 49 35.72 -11.21 -30.93
CA HIS A 49 35.56 -11.99 -32.17
C HIS A 49 34.78 -11.24 -33.27
N ILE A 50 33.87 -10.33 -32.89
CA ILE A 50 33.14 -9.49 -33.86
C ILE A 50 34.08 -8.48 -34.52
N ARG A 51 35.05 -7.92 -33.78
CA ARG A 51 36.02 -6.95 -34.33
C ARG A 51 37.00 -7.61 -35.31
N THR A 52 37.34 -8.88 -35.12
CA THR A 52 38.29 -9.61 -35.97
C THR A 52 37.64 -10.31 -37.17
N TRP A 53 36.32 -10.50 -37.19
CA TRP A 53 35.59 -11.20 -38.25
C TRP A 53 35.95 -10.77 -39.67
N ASN A 54 36.02 -9.46 -39.93
CA ASN A 54 36.34 -8.90 -41.25
C ASN A 54 37.79 -9.19 -41.74
N ALA A 55 38.65 -9.69 -40.86
CA ALA A 55 40.06 -10.01 -41.11
C ALA A 55 40.42 -11.47 -40.76
N ASN A 56 39.44 -12.35 -40.50
CA ASN A 56 39.70 -13.76 -40.20
C ASN A 56 40.34 -14.47 -41.41
N ALA A 57 41.64 -14.75 -41.30
CA ALA A 57 42.47 -15.29 -42.38
C ALA A 57 42.09 -16.73 -42.75
N TYR A 58 41.71 -17.55 -41.77
CA TYR A 58 41.28 -18.92 -41.97
C TYR A 58 39.98 -19.00 -42.78
N ALA A 59 38.95 -18.28 -42.36
CA ALA A 59 37.66 -18.23 -43.05
C ALA A 59 37.80 -17.65 -44.48
N LEU A 60 38.67 -16.65 -44.68
CA LEU A 60 39.00 -16.11 -46.00
C LEU A 60 39.72 -17.13 -46.88
N ALA A 61 40.71 -17.85 -46.36
CA ALA A 61 41.45 -18.88 -47.11
C ALA A 61 40.55 -20.07 -47.48
N ARG A 62 39.65 -20.46 -46.59
CA ARG A 62 38.80 -21.65 -46.72
C ARG A 62 37.51 -21.43 -47.52
N TYR A 63 36.88 -20.27 -47.42
CA TYR A 63 35.58 -19.97 -48.06
C TYR A 63 35.63 -18.81 -49.08
N GLY A 64 36.83 -18.27 -49.34
CA GLY A 64 37.05 -17.12 -50.21
C GLY A 64 36.40 -15.84 -49.68
N PRO A 65 36.45 -14.72 -50.43
CA PRO A 65 35.87 -13.43 -50.01
C PRO A 65 34.37 -13.48 -49.65
N SER A 66 33.65 -14.53 -50.10
CA SER A 66 32.24 -14.77 -49.78
C SER A 66 31.96 -15.04 -48.30
N TYR A 67 32.97 -15.42 -47.51
CA TYR A 67 32.83 -15.80 -46.10
C TYR A 67 32.18 -14.71 -45.25
N ARG A 68 32.39 -13.42 -45.58
CA ARG A 68 31.84 -12.27 -44.85
C ARG A 68 30.32 -12.26 -44.78
N TRP A 69 29.64 -12.83 -45.78
CA TRP A 69 28.19 -12.98 -45.83
C TRP A 69 27.68 -14.23 -45.10
N ARG A 70 28.59 -15.14 -44.71
CA ARG A 70 28.28 -16.39 -44.01
C ARG A 70 28.35 -16.18 -42.50
N ILE A 71 27.51 -15.29 -41.98
CA ILE A 71 27.58 -14.79 -40.58
C ILE A 71 27.54 -15.93 -39.54
N TRP A 72 26.94 -17.08 -39.84
CA TRP A 72 26.96 -18.24 -38.94
C TRP A 72 28.37 -18.78 -38.67
N LEU A 73 29.31 -18.63 -39.59
CA LEU A 73 30.71 -19.03 -39.38
C LEU A 73 31.43 -18.18 -38.33
N LEU A 74 30.88 -17.02 -37.94
CA LEU A 74 31.38 -16.23 -36.80
C LEU A 74 31.46 -17.06 -35.50
N PHE A 75 30.58 -18.05 -35.37
CA PHE A 75 30.43 -18.91 -34.20
C PHE A 75 31.16 -20.26 -34.32
N ASP A 76 31.77 -20.57 -35.47
CA ASP A 76 32.38 -21.88 -35.78
C ASP A 76 33.81 -21.78 -36.34
N ALA A 77 34.26 -20.61 -36.80
CA ALA A 77 35.49 -20.51 -37.60
C ALA A 77 36.76 -20.90 -36.81
N GLU A 78 36.79 -20.61 -35.51
CA GLU A 78 37.92 -20.89 -34.63
C GLU A 78 37.96 -22.38 -34.26
N ASP A 79 36.84 -22.97 -33.84
CA ASP A 79 36.72 -24.40 -33.55
C ASP A 79 36.93 -25.26 -34.82
N LEU A 80 36.51 -24.78 -36.00
CA LEU A 80 36.83 -25.40 -37.29
C LEU A 80 38.32 -25.34 -37.61
N GLU A 81 39.01 -24.24 -37.28
CA GLU A 81 40.45 -24.06 -37.49
C GLU A 81 41.26 -24.98 -36.57
N GLU A 82 40.91 -25.03 -35.28
CA GLU A 82 41.52 -25.96 -34.32
C GLU A 82 41.30 -27.42 -34.75
N LEU A 83 40.07 -27.77 -35.18
CA LEU A 83 39.78 -29.11 -35.67
C LEU A 83 40.56 -29.43 -36.95
N GLU A 84 40.81 -28.45 -37.81
CA GLU A 84 41.60 -28.63 -39.03
C GLU A 84 43.11 -28.77 -38.73
N HIS A 85 43.62 -28.02 -37.75
CA HIS A 85 44.96 -28.20 -37.23
C HIS A 85 45.12 -29.62 -36.66
N LEU A 86 44.17 -30.09 -35.84
CA LEU A 86 44.17 -31.42 -35.28
C LEU A 86 44.16 -32.52 -36.36
N ILE A 87 43.34 -32.37 -37.41
CA ILE A 87 43.26 -33.33 -38.53
C ILE A 87 44.58 -33.44 -39.30
N ASN A 88 45.32 -32.33 -39.47
CA ASN A 88 46.44 -32.26 -40.42
C ASN A 88 47.85 -32.20 -39.79
N GLN A 89 47.98 -31.69 -38.57
CA GLN A 89 49.29 -31.33 -37.97
C GLN A 89 49.57 -32.04 -36.64
N SER A 90 48.54 -32.31 -35.84
CA SER A 90 48.66 -33.00 -34.54
C SER A 90 49.09 -34.46 -34.65
N ALA A 91 49.74 -34.96 -33.61
CA ALA A 91 50.18 -36.35 -33.52
C ALA A 91 48.99 -37.32 -33.36
N ASP A 92 49.12 -38.56 -33.85
CA ASP A 92 48.06 -39.58 -33.79
C ASP A 92 47.56 -39.89 -32.37
N ARG A 93 48.42 -39.68 -31.37
CA ARG A 93 48.05 -39.76 -29.95
C ARG A 93 47.06 -38.67 -29.54
N GLU A 94 47.32 -37.42 -29.92
CA GLU A 94 46.50 -36.24 -29.56
C GLU A 94 45.09 -36.37 -30.16
N VAL A 95 44.97 -36.90 -31.38
CA VAL A 95 43.66 -37.12 -32.03
C VAL A 95 42.84 -38.19 -31.29
N LEU A 96 43.48 -39.25 -30.77
CA LEU A 96 42.81 -40.24 -29.93
C LEU A 96 42.48 -39.67 -28.54
N GLU A 97 43.34 -38.82 -27.96
CA GLU A 97 43.08 -38.16 -26.68
C GLU A 97 41.87 -37.20 -26.77
N LEU A 98 41.68 -36.45 -27.87
CA LEU A 98 40.44 -35.69 -28.10
C LEU A 98 39.21 -36.60 -28.04
N ARG A 99 39.27 -37.77 -28.68
CA ARG A 99 38.14 -38.71 -28.78
C ARG A 99 37.74 -39.25 -27.41
N GLU A 100 38.70 -39.67 -26.60
CA GLU A 100 38.41 -40.10 -25.23
C GLU A 100 37.87 -38.94 -24.38
N ALA A 101 38.44 -37.73 -24.51
CA ALA A 101 37.94 -36.54 -23.83
C ALA A 101 36.49 -36.21 -24.23
N LYS A 102 36.14 -36.32 -25.52
CA LYS A 102 34.76 -36.11 -26.01
C LYS A 102 33.80 -37.21 -25.56
N LEU A 103 34.23 -38.48 -25.55
CA LEU A 103 33.42 -39.59 -25.02
C LEU A 103 33.14 -39.43 -23.51
N GLU A 104 34.11 -38.95 -22.74
CA GLU A 104 33.92 -38.65 -21.31
C GLU A 104 33.05 -37.40 -21.10
N GLN A 105 33.25 -36.34 -21.87
CA GLN A 105 32.36 -35.16 -21.90
C GLN A 105 30.92 -35.58 -22.19
N PHE A 106 30.70 -36.49 -23.14
CA PHE A 106 29.39 -37.06 -23.44
C PHE A 106 28.81 -37.84 -22.25
N ARG A 107 29.58 -38.65 -21.52
CA ARG A 107 29.05 -39.35 -20.32
C ARG A 107 28.51 -38.37 -19.29
N LEU A 108 29.22 -37.27 -19.04
CA LEU A 108 28.78 -36.20 -18.14
C LEU A 108 27.53 -35.49 -18.68
N VAL A 109 27.49 -35.13 -19.96
CA VAL A 109 26.32 -34.48 -20.59
C VAL A 109 25.08 -35.38 -20.54
N ALA A 110 25.19 -36.68 -20.80
CA ALA A 110 24.06 -37.62 -20.68
C ALA A 110 23.54 -37.73 -19.24
N LEU A 111 24.45 -37.79 -18.25
CA LEU A 111 24.08 -37.87 -16.84
C LEU A 111 23.34 -36.60 -16.38
N VAL A 112 23.90 -35.42 -16.67
CA VAL A 112 23.31 -34.14 -16.30
C VAL A 112 22.00 -33.89 -17.05
N GLY A 113 21.92 -34.26 -18.34
CA GLY A 113 20.68 -34.19 -19.13
C GLY A 113 19.58 -35.08 -18.58
N ALA A 114 19.88 -36.32 -18.16
CA ALA A 114 18.88 -37.21 -17.55
C ALA A 114 18.40 -36.69 -16.18
N LEU A 115 19.31 -36.16 -15.36
CA LEU A 115 18.96 -35.53 -14.07
C LEU A 115 18.10 -34.28 -14.28
N LEU A 116 18.46 -33.41 -15.22
CA LEU A 116 17.72 -32.19 -15.53
C LEU A 116 16.34 -32.49 -16.14
N ALA A 117 16.23 -33.48 -17.03
CA ALA A 117 14.94 -33.94 -17.55
C ALA A 117 14.01 -34.39 -16.40
N THR A 118 14.56 -35.11 -15.41
CA THR A 118 13.82 -35.55 -14.22
C THR A 118 13.39 -34.37 -13.34
N LEU A 119 14.29 -33.42 -13.07
CA LEU A 119 13.99 -32.20 -12.31
C LEU A 119 12.96 -31.31 -13.02
N ALA A 120 13.06 -31.15 -14.34
CA ALA A 120 12.09 -30.39 -15.14
C ALA A 120 10.71 -31.08 -15.17
N LEU A 121 10.67 -32.42 -15.20
CA LEU A 121 9.41 -33.18 -15.08
C LEU A 121 8.79 -33.03 -13.68
N GLN A 122 9.61 -32.98 -12.62
CA GLN A 122 9.15 -32.68 -11.26
C GLN A 122 8.68 -31.23 -11.12
N ALA A 123 9.38 -30.28 -11.75
CA ALA A 123 8.94 -28.87 -11.81
C ALA A 123 7.59 -28.71 -12.52
N LEU A 124 7.30 -29.54 -13.54
CA LEU A 124 5.99 -29.64 -14.18
C LEU A 124 4.87 -30.16 -13.25
N SER A 125 5.21 -30.66 -12.05
CA SER A 125 4.27 -31.08 -11.01
C SER A 125 4.28 -30.20 -9.75
N LEU A 126 4.93 -29.02 -9.79
CA LEU A 126 4.91 -28.07 -8.67
C LEU A 126 3.47 -27.61 -8.34
N PRO A 127 3.15 -27.36 -7.06
CA PRO A 127 1.90 -26.74 -6.66
C PRO A 127 1.66 -25.44 -7.43
N GLN A 128 0.40 -25.10 -7.73
CA GLN A 128 0.04 -23.84 -8.40
C GLN A 128 0.69 -23.59 -9.78
N LEU A 129 1.45 -24.54 -10.35
CA LEU A 129 2.05 -24.38 -11.69
C LEU A 129 0.97 -24.21 -12.78
N THR A 130 -0.20 -24.82 -12.58
CA THR A 130 -1.39 -24.64 -13.41
C THR A 130 -1.99 -23.22 -13.33
N GLU A 131 -1.53 -22.40 -12.40
CA GLU A 131 -1.91 -20.99 -12.17
C GLU A 131 -0.79 -20.02 -12.61
N ALA A 132 0.48 -20.45 -12.57
CA ALA A 132 1.64 -19.68 -13.07
C ALA A 132 1.55 -19.30 -14.56
N THR A 133 2.25 -18.24 -14.98
CA THR A 133 2.20 -17.73 -16.36
C THR A 133 2.58 -18.80 -17.40
N PHE A 134 2.07 -18.66 -18.63
CA PHE A 134 2.37 -19.61 -19.71
C PHE A 134 3.87 -19.71 -20.01
N VAL A 135 4.64 -18.66 -19.70
CA VAL A 135 6.10 -18.60 -19.84
C VAL A 135 6.78 -19.61 -18.93
N VAL A 136 6.41 -19.67 -17.64
CA VAL A 136 6.97 -20.63 -16.67
C VAL A 136 6.78 -22.07 -17.15
N ARG A 137 5.54 -22.43 -17.53
CA ARG A 137 5.22 -23.76 -18.06
C ARG A 137 5.95 -24.04 -19.38
N GLY A 138 6.01 -23.06 -20.29
CA GLY A 138 6.77 -23.16 -21.54
C GLY A 138 8.25 -23.45 -21.30
N CYS A 139 8.87 -22.74 -20.35
CA CYS A 139 10.26 -22.92 -19.94
C CYS A 139 10.52 -24.33 -19.37
N PHE A 140 9.67 -24.86 -18.49
CA PHE A 140 9.85 -26.23 -17.99
C PHE A 140 9.63 -27.29 -19.06
N VAL A 141 8.60 -27.16 -19.91
CA VAL A 141 8.38 -28.09 -21.05
C VAL A 141 9.57 -28.07 -22.01
N LEU A 142 10.05 -26.89 -22.40
CA LEU A 142 11.22 -26.73 -23.27
C LEU A 142 12.47 -27.32 -22.62
N SER A 143 12.69 -27.09 -21.33
CA SER A 143 13.80 -27.69 -20.59
C SER A 143 13.74 -29.21 -20.58
N THR A 144 12.57 -29.82 -20.31
CA THR A 144 12.38 -31.27 -20.38
C THR A 144 12.69 -31.81 -21.77
N MET A 145 12.14 -31.19 -22.83
CA MET A 145 12.36 -31.61 -24.21
C MET A 145 13.84 -31.51 -24.62
N LEU A 146 14.50 -30.38 -24.34
CA LEU A 146 15.90 -30.15 -24.68
C LEU A 146 16.85 -31.07 -23.90
N SER A 147 16.55 -31.36 -22.64
CA SER A 147 17.30 -32.32 -21.81
C SER A 147 17.24 -33.75 -22.36
N LEU A 148 16.04 -34.20 -22.76
CA LEU A 148 15.84 -35.51 -23.37
C LEU A 148 16.53 -35.60 -24.75
N LEU A 149 16.44 -34.56 -25.57
CA LEU A 149 17.14 -34.47 -26.86
C LEU A 149 18.67 -34.49 -26.68
N SER A 150 19.19 -33.72 -25.73
CA SER A 150 20.63 -33.73 -25.37
C SER A 150 21.07 -35.15 -25.03
N THR A 151 20.38 -35.83 -24.11
CA THR A 151 20.70 -37.21 -23.70
C THR A 151 20.63 -38.18 -24.89
N PHE A 152 19.60 -38.08 -25.73
CA PHE A 152 19.44 -38.91 -26.94
C PHE A 152 20.57 -38.72 -27.95
N PHE A 153 20.89 -37.48 -28.31
CA PHE A 153 22.00 -37.18 -29.22
C PHE A 153 23.34 -37.62 -28.62
N THR A 154 23.52 -37.49 -27.31
CA THR A 154 24.71 -37.98 -26.60
C THR A 154 24.90 -39.49 -26.76
N CYS A 155 23.84 -40.28 -26.60
CA CYS A 155 23.88 -41.73 -26.84
C CYS A 155 24.22 -42.08 -28.30
N ILE A 156 23.75 -41.28 -29.27
CA ILE A 156 24.15 -41.43 -30.68
C ILE A 156 25.64 -41.12 -30.84
N GLN A 157 26.15 -40.01 -30.31
CA GLN A 157 27.58 -39.66 -30.43
C GLN A 157 28.48 -40.70 -29.76
N GLN A 158 28.11 -41.20 -28.59
CA GLN A 158 28.83 -42.29 -27.92
C GLN A 158 28.87 -43.56 -28.76
N ARG A 159 27.82 -43.86 -29.53
CA ARG A 159 27.81 -45.01 -30.47
C ARG A 159 28.72 -44.75 -31.66
N GLU A 160 28.53 -43.65 -32.39
CA GLU A 160 29.26 -43.37 -33.63
C GLU A 160 30.75 -43.15 -33.37
N LEU A 161 31.10 -42.26 -32.43
CA LEU A 161 32.50 -41.99 -32.06
C LEU A 161 33.12 -43.20 -31.32
N GLY A 162 32.30 -43.97 -30.58
CA GLY A 162 32.68 -45.17 -29.83
C GLY A 162 33.16 -46.35 -30.68
N VAL A 163 32.76 -46.42 -31.95
CA VAL A 163 33.20 -47.48 -32.90
C VAL A 163 34.54 -47.13 -33.57
N ILE A 164 34.88 -45.85 -33.71
CA ILE A 164 36.11 -45.40 -34.37
C ILE A 164 37.32 -45.62 -33.46
N ARG A 165 38.25 -46.50 -33.82
CA ARG A 165 39.41 -46.89 -32.97
C ARG A 165 40.79 -46.57 -33.54
N THR A 166 40.88 -46.06 -34.77
CA THR A 166 42.16 -45.74 -35.42
C THR A 166 42.27 -44.24 -35.69
N PRO A 167 43.46 -43.62 -35.52
CA PRO A 167 43.65 -42.19 -35.78
C PRO A 167 43.23 -41.78 -37.20
N SER A 168 43.57 -42.60 -38.20
CA SER A 168 43.24 -42.35 -39.61
C SER A 168 41.73 -42.33 -39.88
N ALA A 169 40.95 -43.27 -39.32
CA ALA A 169 39.50 -43.26 -39.46
C ALA A 169 38.86 -42.07 -38.71
N LEU A 170 39.45 -41.65 -37.60
CA LEU A 170 38.98 -40.49 -36.84
C LEU A 170 39.28 -39.16 -37.56
N ARG A 171 40.48 -38.99 -38.13
CA ARG A 171 40.81 -37.83 -39.00
C ARG A 171 39.85 -37.74 -40.20
N ILE A 172 39.46 -38.87 -40.78
CA ILE A 172 38.45 -38.92 -41.86
C ILE A 172 37.07 -38.51 -41.33
N TRP A 173 36.63 -39.00 -40.17
CA TRP A 173 35.34 -38.63 -39.57
C TRP A 173 35.25 -37.14 -39.18
N LEU A 174 36.37 -36.55 -38.74
CA LEU A 174 36.47 -35.12 -38.44
C LEU A 174 36.63 -34.25 -39.69
N SER A 175 36.99 -34.83 -40.85
CA SER A 175 37.11 -34.15 -42.14
C SER A 175 35.82 -34.27 -42.97
N ASN A 176 35.61 -33.33 -43.91
CA ASN A 176 34.54 -33.46 -44.91
C ASN A 176 34.98 -34.24 -46.18
N GLY A 177 36.19 -34.81 -46.19
CA GLY A 177 36.74 -35.55 -47.33
C GLY A 177 37.23 -34.67 -48.49
N THR A 178 37.28 -33.35 -48.32
CA THR A 178 37.82 -32.40 -49.32
C THR A 178 39.20 -31.91 -48.88
N GLN A 179 40.10 -31.69 -49.84
CA GLN A 179 41.39 -31.02 -49.60
C GLN A 179 41.44 -29.66 -50.29
N TYR A 180 42.08 -28.68 -49.65
CA TYR A 180 42.31 -27.36 -50.23
C TYR A 180 43.71 -26.85 -49.85
N ARG A 181 44.16 -25.75 -50.49
CA ARG A 181 45.39 -25.07 -50.07
C ARG A 181 45.07 -24.02 -49.02
N ASN A 182 45.65 -24.15 -47.84
CA ASN A 182 45.51 -23.17 -46.76
C ASN A 182 46.27 -21.87 -47.09
N GLY A 183 46.22 -20.87 -46.19
CA GLY A 183 46.91 -19.58 -46.36
C GLY A 183 48.45 -19.66 -46.47
N GLN A 184 49.06 -20.82 -46.21
CA GLN A 184 50.49 -21.09 -46.35
C GLN A 184 50.81 -21.86 -47.66
N GLY A 185 49.80 -22.18 -48.47
CA GLY A 185 49.93 -22.94 -49.72
C GLY A 185 49.98 -24.46 -49.55
N CYS A 186 49.97 -24.96 -48.32
CA CYS A 186 49.99 -26.39 -48.00
C CYS A 186 48.64 -27.05 -48.31
N LEU A 187 48.66 -28.25 -48.89
CA LEU A 187 47.46 -29.03 -49.17
C LEU A 187 46.99 -29.72 -47.87
N VAL A 188 45.83 -29.32 -47.35
CA VAL A 188 45.27 -29.81 -46.08
C VAL A 188 43.86 -30.36 -46.27
N TRP A 189 43.49 -31.35 -45.48
CA TRP A 189 42.13 -31.85 -45.35
C TRP A 189 41.26 -30.83 -44.63
N GLN A 190 40.11 -30.51 -45.19
CA GLN A 190 39.17 -29.55 -44.65
C GLN A 190 38.35 -30.17 -43.50
N SER A 191 38.24 -29.47 -42.36
CA SER A 191 37.47 -29.95 -41.21
C SER A 191 35.95 -29.93 -41.47
N SER A 192 35.22 -30.88 -40.91
CA SER A 192 33.78 -31.06 -41.13
C SER A 192 32.95 -30.24 -40.15
N LEU A 193 32.21 -29.26 -40.68
CA LEU A 193 31.20 -28.52 -39.91
C LEU A 193 30.08 -29.45 -39.42
N ALA A 194 29.76 -30.52 -40.16
CA ALA A 194 28.79 -31.51 -39.70
C ALA A 194 29.31 -32.26 -38.46
N SER A 195 30.59 -32.66 -38.47
CA SER A 195 31.21 -33.39 -37.36
C SER A 195 31.43 -32.49 -36.14
N LEU A 196 31.81 -31.22 -36.35
CA LEU A 196 31.85 -30.21 -35.27
C LEU A 196 30.46 -30.02 -34.65
N THR A 197 29.43 -29.80 -35.48
CA THR A 197 28.03 -29.66 -35.00
C THR A 197 27.59 -30.91 -34.21
N LEU A 198 27.95 -32.11 -34.66
CA LEU A 198 27.64 -33.37 -33.96
C LEU A 198 28.38 -33.50 -32.62
N LEU A 199 29.62 -32.98 -32.51
CA LEU A 199 30.38 -32.98 -31.26
C LEU A 199 29.86 -31.96 -30.23
N GLU A 200 29.28 -30.84 -30.69
CA GLU A 200 28.82 -29.74 -29.83
C GLU A 200 27.34 -29.80 -29.45
N ALA A 201 26.47 -30.26 -30.37
CA ALA A 201 25.02 -30.21 -30.21
C ALA A 201 24.50 -30.79 -28.88
N PRO A 202 25.04 -31.89 -28.31
CA PRO A 202 24.58 -32.37 -27.01
C PRO A 202 24.82 -31.38 -25.86
N TYR A 203 25.95 -30.67 -25.88
CA TYR A 203 26.31 -29.68 -24.86
C TYR A 203 25.47 -28.41 -25.01
N GLU A 204 25.31 -27.89 -26.24
CA GLU A 204 24.49 -26.70 -26.50
C GLU A 204 23.00 -26.93 -26.17
N LEU A 205 22.46 -28.11 -26.48
CA LEU A 205 21.09 -28.50 -26.07
C LEU A 205 20.96 -28.57 -24.54
N LEU A 206 21.97 -29.08 -23.83
CA LEU A 206 21.96 -29.13 -22.37
C LEU A 206 22.04 -27.72 -21.77
N TYR A 207 22.88 -26.85 -22.31
CA TYR A 207 23.00 -25.46 -21.86
C TYR A 207 21.66 -24.73 -21.98
N LEU A 208 21.01 -24.80 -23.15
CA LEU A 208 19.69 -24.21 -23.36
C LEU A 208 18.62 -24.83 -22.43
N ALA A 209 18.70 -26.11 -22.13
CA ALA A 209 17.80 -26.77 -21.18
C ALA A 209 17.99 -26.23 -19.75
N VAL A 210 19.24 -26.05 -19.29
CA VAL A 210 19.55 -25.46 -17.98
C VAL A 210 19.06 -24.02 -17.92
N SER A 211 19.33 -23.20 -18.94
CA SER A 211 18.86 -21.82 -18.98
C SER A 211 17.33 -21.72 -18.92
N ASN A 212 16.61 -22.57 -19.66
CA ASN A 212 15.14 -22.61 -19.59
C ASN A 212 14.64 -23.09 -18.22
N PHE A 213 15.28 -24.08 -17.60
CA PHE A 213 14.92 -24.52 -16.24
C PHE A 213 15.08 -23.39 -15.23
N VAL A 214 16.24 -22.72 -15.22
CA VAL A 214 16.54 -21.63 -14.30
C VAL A 214 15.57 -20.46 -14.51
N VAL A 215 15.33 -20.02 -15.75
CA VAL A 215 14.34 -18.96 -16.04
C VAL A 215 12.93 -19.36 -15.60
N GLY A 216 12.52 -20.61 -15.85
CA GLY A 216 11.23 -21.13 -15.39
C GLY A 216 11.11 -21.08 -13.86
N MET A 217 12.11 -21.53 -13.13
CA MET A 217 12.12 -21.46 -11.65
C MET A 217 12.14 -20.01 -11.16
N SER A 218 13.00 -19.14 -11.71
CA SER A 218 13.10 -17.74 -11.27
C SER A 218 11.83 -16.93 -11.50
N VAL A 219 11.09 -17.19 -12.59
CA VAL A 219 9.78 -16.53 -12.86
C VAL A 219 8.65 -17.17 -12.02
N TYR A 220 8.82 -18.41 -11.56
CA TYR A 220 7.92 -19.06 -10.60
C TYR A 220 8.13 -18.56 -9.16
N MET A 221 9.37 -18.29 -8.74
CA MET A 221 9.79 -17.95 -7.36
C MET A 221 9.78 -16.43 -7.03
N VAL A 222 8.91 -15.63 -7.67
CA VAL A 222 8.95 -14.15 -7.48
C VAL A 222 8.54 -13.73 -6.06
N ILE A 223 7.63 -14.47 -5.43
CA ILE A 223 7.25 -14.30 -4.02
C ILE A 223 7.19 -15.68 -3.35
N GLU A 224 7.84 -15.80 -2.19
CA GLU A 224 7.84 -16.99 -1.34
C GLU A 224 7.69 -16.58 0.14
N TRP A 225 7.40 -17.51 1.04
CA TRP A 225 7.38 -17.25 2.48
C TRP A 225 7.70 -18.50 3.30
N ASP A 226 8.14 -18.28 4.53
CA ASP A 226 8.22 -19.30 5.58
C ASP A 226 8.03 -18.64 6.95
N ASN A 227 8.17 -19.42 8.03
CA ASN A 227 8.08 -18.93 9.41
C ASN A 227 9.25 -18.05 9.89
N GLY A 228 10.10 -17.58 8.97
CA GLY A 228 10.98 -16.44 9.17
C GLY A 228 10.35 -15.16 8.63
N SER A 229 10.08 -15.10 7.33
CA SER A 229 9.65 -13.89 6.63
C SER A 229 9.12 -14.15 5.23
N LEU A 230 8.45 -13.15 4.67
CA LEU A 230 8.20 -13.05 3.23
C LEU A 230 9.53 -12.85 2.48
N MET A 231 9.64 -13.47 1.32
CA MET A 231 10.75 -13.37 0.40
C MET A 231 10.25 -12.82 -0.94
N VAL A 232 10.92 -11.82 -1.47
CA VAL A 232 10.59 -11.20 -2.77
C VAL A 232 11.83 -11.23 -3.64
N ASN A 233 11.73 -11.84 -4.83
CA ASN A 233 12.86 -12.14 -5.72
C ASN A 233 14.01 -12.89 -5.00
N GLY A 234 13.68 -13.80 -4.09
CA GLY A 234 14.65 -14.56 -3.28
C GLY A 234 15.31 -13.80 -2.13
N GLU A 235 15.03 -12.50 -1.94
CA GLU A 235 15.49 -11.75 -0.76
C GLU A 235 14.42 -11.75 0.34
N ARG A 236 14.79 -12.16 1.55
CA ARG A 236 13.96 -11.96 2.76
C ARG A 236 13.76 -10.47 3.04
N ILE A 237 12.54 -10.10 3.40
CA ILE A 237 12.17 -8.73 3.76
C ILE A 237 11.29 -8.69 5.00
N LEU A 238 11.44 -7.63 5.79
CA LEU A 238 10.43 -7.19 6.74
C LEU A 238 9.54 -6.17 6.03
N ILE A 239 8.24 -6.42 5.98
CA ILE A 239 7.28 -5.43 5.47
C ILE A 239 6.94 -4.46 6.59
N MET A 240 7.30 -3.20 6.37
CA MET A 240 6.95 -2.06 7.21
C MET A 240 6.01 -1.18 6.38
N SER A 241 4.71 -1.37 6.62
CA SER A 241 3.62 -0.77 5.84
C SER A 241 2.81 0.24 6.66
N GLY A 242 2.24 1.21 5.96
CA GLY A 242 1.12 2.02 6.46
C GLY A 242 -0.06 1.92 5.48
N GLU A 243 -1.28 1.87 5.99
CA GLU A 243 -2.48 1.88 5.13
C GLU A 243 -2.76 3.29 4.57
N PHE A 244 -3.33 3.34 3.37
CA PHE A 244 -3.75 4.55 2.67
C PHE A 244 -5.07 4.37 1.91
N HIS A 245 -6.06 5.21 2.19
CA HIS A 245 -7.35 5.24 1.48
C HIS A 245 -7.40 6.38 0.47
N TYR A 246 -7.09 6.09 -0.81
CA TYR A 246 -7.17 7.08 -1.90
C TYR A 246 -8.53 7.76 -2.01
N ALA A 247 -9.63 7.05 -1.73
CA ALA A 247 -10.97 7.62 -1.73
C ALA A 247 -11.16 8.71 -0.66
N ARG A 248 -10.38 8.72 0.43
CA ARG A 248 -10.39 9.79 1.46
C ARG A 248 -9.48 10.98 1.15
N LEU A 249 -8.74 10.91 0.04
CA LEU A 249 -7.90 11.98 -0.50
C LEU A 249 -8.13 12.07 -2.02
N PRO A 250 -9.24 12.68 -2.48
CA PRO A 250 -9.71 12.65 -3.87
C PRO A 250 -8.90 13.58 -4.82
N VAL A 251 -7.58 13.65 -4.62
CA VAL A 251 -6.62 14.42 -5.40
C VAL A 251 -5.45 13.50 -5.75
N PRO A 252 -5.41 12.91 -6.96
CA PRO A 252 -4.40 11.92 -7.32
C PRO A 252 -2.95 12.41 -7.21
N GLU A 253 -2.73 13.70 -7.44
CA GLU A 253 -1.44 14.36 -7.26
C GLU A 253 -0.94 14.24 -5.81
N LEU A 254 -1.83 14.21 -4.81
CA LEU A 254 -1.47 14.10 -3.40
C LEU A 254 -1.26 12.67 -2.91
N TRP A 255 -1.61 11.63 -3.68
CA TRP A 255 -1.27 10.25 -3.32
C TRP A 255 0.25 10.08 -3.25
N ALA A 256 0.96 10.66 -4.22
CA ALA A 256 2.43 10.68 -4.24
C ALA A 256 3.05 11.46 -3.07
N ASP A 257 2.37 12.46 -2.50
CA ASP A 257 2.85 13.17 -1.29
C ASP A 257 2.88 12.22 -0.09
N VAL A 258 1.79 11.49 0.13
CA VAL A 258 1.67 10.52 1.22
C VAL A 258 2.65 9.36 1.04
N PHE A 259 2.77 8.82 -0.18
CA PHE A 259 3.71 7.73 -0.46
C PHE A 259 5.19 8.14 -0.31
N GLN A 260 5.56 9.35 -0.72
CA GLN A 260 6.90 9.89 -0.43
C GLN A 260 7.14 10.06 1.07
N LYS A 261 6.14 10.51 1.84
CA LYS A 261 6.22 10.59 3.30
C LYS A 261 6.39 9.21 3.93
N PHE A 262 5.70 8.18 3.43
CA PHE A 262 5.87 6.79 3.88
C PHE A 262 7.31 6.29 3.60
N LYS A 263 7.80 6.42 2.36
CA LYS A 263 9.16 5.98 1.96
C LYS A 263 10.26 6.71 2.75
N ALA A 264 10.10 8.01 2.96
CA ALA A 264 10.97 8.85 3.80
C ALA A 264 10.99 8.40 5.26
N ASN A 265 9.89 7.85 5.75
CA ASN A 265 9.72 7.34 7.11
C ASN A 265 10.20 5.88 7.29
N GLY A 266 11.00 5.36 6.37
CA GLY A 266 11.59 4.03 6.45
C GLY A 266 10.79 2.90 5.80
N MET A 267 9.48 3.10 5.59
CA MET A 267 8.56 2.09 5.04
C MET A 267 8.98 1.59 3.65
N ASN A 268 8.52 0.39 3.33
CA ASN A 268 8.73 -0.27 2.04
C ASN A 268 7.44 -0.80 1.38
N ALA A 269 6.30 -0.68 2.05
CA ALA A 269 5.00 -1.01 1.47
C ALA A 269 3.90 -0.01 1.87
N VAL A 270 2.78 -0.09 1.17
CA VAL A 270 1.51 0.55 1.48
C VAL A 270 0.40 -0.48 1.37
N SER A 271 -0.60 -0.40 2.25
CA SER A 271 -1.80 -1.24 2.20
C SER A 271 -3.02 -0.41 1.80
N ILE A 272 -3.90 -0.96 0.96
CA ILE A 272 -4.94 -0.18 0.27
C ILE A 272 -6.26 -0.96 0.16
N TYR A 273 -7.32 -0.50 0.84
CA TYR A 273 -8.70 -0.88 0.50
C TYR A 273 -9.20 -0.31 -0.82
N PHE A 274 -10.10 -1.04 -1.48
CA PHE A 274 -10.84 -0.58 -2.67
C PHE A 274 -12.35 -0.61 -2.37
N PHE A 275 -13.00 0.56 -2.30
CA PHE A 275 -14.40 0.65 -1.89
C PHE A 275 -15.36 0.45 -3.06
N TRP A 276 -16.11 -0.65 -3.03
CA TRP A 276 -17.15 -0.94 -4.03
C TRP A 276 -18.21 0.18 -4.08
N SER A 277 -18.57 0.78 -2.94
CA SER A 277 -19.43 1.98 -2.82
C SER A 277 -18.93 3.21 -3.60
N TYR A 278 -17.62 3.39 -3.70
CA TYR A 278 -17.01 4.53 -4.38
C TYR A 278 -16.94 4.34 -5.90
N HIS A 279 -16.72 3.09 -6.33
CA HIS A 279 -16.54 2.72 -7.74
C HIS A 279 -17.84 2.31 -8.45
N SER A 280 -18.86 1.81 -7.74
CA SER A 280 -20.11 1.30 -8.32
C SER A 280 -21.34 2.05 -7.80
N ALA A 281 -21.85 2.96 -8.62
CA ALA A 281 -23.08 3.71 -8.34
C ALA A 281 -24.37 2.88 -8.51
N SER A 282 -24.34 1.95 -9.46
CA SER A 282 -25.43 1.06 -9.84
C SER A 282 -24.86 -0.28 -10.31
N ARG A 283 -25.69 -1.34 -10.28
CA ARG A 283 -25.23 -2.69 -10.64
C ARG A 283 -24.65 -2.75 -12.05
N GLY A 284 -23.54 -3.48 -12.22
CA GLY A 284 -22.81 -3.60 -13.48
C GLY A 284 -22.06 -2.32 -13.93
N THR A 285 -22.22 -1.19 -13.24
CA THR A 285 -21.50 0.05 -13.53
C THR A 285 -20.31 0.19 -12.60
N PHE A 286 -19.12 0.34 -13.18
CA PHE A 286 -17.87 0.58 -12.45
C PHE A 286 -17.05 1.69 -13.11
N ASP A 287 -16.48 2.58 -12.30
CA ASP A 287 -15.60 3.67 -12.77
C ASP A 287 -14.24 3.58 -12.08
N PHE A 288 -13.20 3.22 -12.84
CA PHE A 288 -11.80 3.14 -12.39
C PHE A 288 -10.90 4.11 -13.15
N THR A 289 -11.47 5.18 -13.73
CA THR A 289 -10.76 6.07 -14.69
C THR A 289 -11.05 7.55 -14.54
N SER A 290 -12.15 7.96 -13.88
CA SER A 290 -12.29 9.34 -13.43
C SER A 290 -11.12 9.71 -12.52
N PRO A 291 -10.63 10.96 -12.49
CA PRO A 291 -9.31 11.27 -11.93
C PRO A 291 -9.08 10.73 -10.51
N ALA A 292 -9.98 11.01 -9.56
CA ALA A 292 -9.90 10.54 -8.17
C ALA A 292 -10.21 9.04 -7.95
N LYS A 293 -10.42 8.28 -9.03
CA LYS A 293 -10.76 6.85 -9.06
C LYS A 293 -9.81 6.04 -9.95
N ASP A 294 -8.81 6.68 -10.57
CA ASP A 294 -7.84 6.03 -11.45
C ASP A 294 -6.92 5.10 -10.65
N LEU A 295 -7.28 3.82 -10.61
CA LEU A 295 -6.51 2.79 -9.90
C LEU A 295 -5.16 2.53 -10.56
N GLN A 296 -5.03 2.73 -11.88
CA GLN A 296 -3.73 2.54 -12.54
C GLN A 296 -2.76 3.65 -12.13
N ARG A 297 -3.24 4.90 -12.06
CA ARG A 297 -2.48 6.03 -11.53
C ARG A 297 -2.10 5.84 -10.05
N LEU A 298 -2.97 5.21 -9.25
CA LEU A 298 -2.69 4.87 -7.85
C LEU A 298 -1.53 3.86 -7.73
N PHE A 299 -1.56 2.75 -8.49
CA PHE A 299 -0.47 1.77 -8.50
C PHE A 299 0.84 2.38 -9.02
N SER A 300 0.79 3.19 -10.09
CA SER A 300 1.97 3.92 -10.59
C SER A 300 2.56 4.85 -9.54
N ALA A 301 1.74 5.63 -8.81
CA ALA A 301 2.23 6.51 -7.75
C ALA A 301 2.93 5.73 -6.60
N ALA A 302 2.44 4.54 -6.24
CA ALA A 302 3.09 3.69 -5.23
C ALA A 302 4.42 3.10 -5.76
N GLN A 303 4.45 2.68 -7.03
CA GLN A 303 5.65 2.17 -7.69
C GLN A 303 6.73 3.26 -7.86
N ASP A 304 6.35 4.47 -8.27
CA ASP A 304 7.24 5.62 -8.42
C ASP A 304 7.84 6.07 -7.07
N ALA A 305 7.09 5.92 -5.98
CA ALA A 305 7.60 6.13 -4.62
C ALA A 305 8.50 4.98 -4.11
N GLY A 306 8.63 3.89 -4.86
CA GLY A 306 9.38 2.70 -4.46
C GLY A 306 8.74 1.97 -3.28
N LEU A 307 7.42 1.78 -3.29
CA LEU A 307 6.66 1.01 -2.31
C LEU A 307 6.05 -0.24 -2.96
N TYR A 308 6.07 -1.37 -2.25
CA TYR A 308 5.17 -2.49 -2.55
C TYR A 308 3.72 -2.16 -2.16
N VAL A 309 2.75 -2.87 -2.73
CA VAL A 309 1.33 -2.72 -2.41
C VAL A 309 0.75 -4.02 -1.85
N ILE A 310 0.03 -3.90 -0.74
CA ILE A 310 -0.89 -4.92 -0.22
C ILE A 310 -2.30 -4.49 -0.66
N ALA A 311 -2.91 -5.25 -1.57
CA ALA A 311 -4.20 -4.89 -2.13
C ALA A 311 -5.34 -5.51 -1.29
N ARG A 312 -6.33 -4.70 -0.87
CA ARG A 312 -7.44 -5.16 -0.01
C ARG A 312 -8.80 -4.88 -0.67
N PRO A 313 -9.16 -5.58 -1.76
CA PRO A 313 -10.37 -5.30 -2.55
C PRO A 313 -11.72 -5.66 -1.90
N GLY A 314 -11.75 -6.18 -0.68
CA GLY A 314 -12.98 -6.58 0.01
C GLY A 314 -13.49 -7.95 -0.44
N PRO A 315 -14.81 -8.15 -0.72
CA PRO A 315 -15.81 -7.13 -1.07
C PRO A 315 -16.34 -6.28 0.09
N TYR A 316 -16.23 -6.78 1.33
CA TYR A 316 -16.44 -5.99 2.55
C TYR A 316 -15.13 -5.36 2.98
N CYS A 317 -15.13 -4.07 3.32
CA CYS A 317 -13.93 -3.36 3.79
C CYS A 317 -14.07 -2.80 5.21
N ASN A 318 -15.28 -2.73 5.78
CA ASN A 318 -15.57 -2.13 7.09
C ASN A 318 -15.21 -0.61 7.13
N ALA A 319 -13.93 -0.25 7.22
CA ALA A 319 -13.28 1.04 6.96
C ALA A 319 -13.88 2.34 7.56
N GLU A 320 -14.83 2.28 8.50
CA GLU A 320 -15.79 3.36 8.83
C GLU A 320 -16.42 4.00 7.58
N THR A 321 -16.52 3.22 6.50
CA THR A 321 -17.08 3.70 5.23
C THR A 321 -18.55 3.34 5.14
N ASN A 322 -19.28 4.15 4.39
CA ASN A 322 -20.69 3.99 4.10
C ASN A 322 -20.99 2.55 3.61
N GLY A 323 -21.88 1.83 4.33
CA GLY A 323 -22.21 0.43 4.05
C GLY A 323 -21.07 -0.58 4.34
N GLY A 324 -20.01 -0.16 5.03
CA GLY A 324 -18.77 -0.91 5.20
C GLY A 324 -18.02 -1.17 3.89
N GLY A 325 -18.20 -0.30 2.89
CA GLY A 325 -17.57 -0.38 1.58
C GLY A 325 -18.41 -1.09 0.51
N PHE A 326 -19.50 -1.77 0.86
CA PHE A 326 -20.44 -2.38 -0.10
C PHE A 326 -21.08 -1.35 -1.03
N ALA A 327 -21.37 -1.72 -2.28
CA ALA A 327 -22.11 -0.85 -3.17
C ALA A 327 -23.49 -0.51 -2.60
N LEU A 328 -23.80 0.78 -2.48
CA LEU A 328 -24.99 1.20 -1.74
C LEU A 328 -26.31 0.77 -2.41
N TRP A 329 -26.27 0.39 -3.69
CA TRP A 329 -27.43 -0.14 -4.39
C TRP A 329 -27.91 -1.50 -3.87
N THR A 330 -27.09 -2.29 -3.17
CA THR A 330 -27.54 -3.53 -2.51
C THR A 330 -28.29 -3.28 -1.20
N SER A 331 -28.25 -2.06 -0.64
CA SER A 331 -28.85 -1.71 0.66
C SER A 331 -30.38 -1.78 0.72
N ASP A 332 -31.06 -2.01 -0.40
CA ASP A 332 -32.49 -2.28 -0.47
C ASP A 332 -32.84 -3.76 -0.20
N GLY A 333 -31.84 -4.63 0.03
CA GLY A 333 -31.97 -6.07 0.20
C GLY A 333 -31.72 -6.89 -1.08
N SER A 334 -31.47 -6.23 -2.22
CA SER A 334 -31.16 -6.92 -3.49
C SER A 334 -29.81 -7.65 -3.49
N GLY A 335 -28.94 -7.39 -2.51
CA GLY A 335 -27.69 -8.11 -2.31
C GLY A 335 -27.82 -9.49 -1.64
N GLY A 336 -28.99 -9.87 -1.12
CA GLY A 336 -29.14 -11.08 -0.31
C GLY A 336 -28.32 -11.05 0.98
N LYS A 337 -28.09 -12.21 1.61
CA LYS A 337 -27.41 -12.28 2.91
C LYS A 337 -25.91 -11.99 2.79
N TYR A 338 -25.51 -10.77 3.15
CA TYR A 338 -24.11 -10.36 3.17
C TYR A 338 -23.21 -11.29 4.00
N ARG A 339 -21.98 -11.47 3.52
CA ARG A 339 -20.89 -12.23 4.16
C ARG A 339 -21.25 -13.70 4.46
N THR A 340 -22.03 -14.30 3.56
CA THR A 340 -22.41 -15.72 3.57
C THR A 340 -22.33 -16.31 2.16
N SER A 341 -22.48 -17.63 2.03
CA SER A 341 -22.53 -18.34 0.74
C SER A 341 -23.87 -18.22 -0.03
N ASP A 342 -24.69 -17.21 0.29
CA ASP A 342 -25.93 -16.89 -0.43
C ASP A 342 -25.63 -16.60 -1.91
N ALA A 343 -26.28 -17.33 -2.82
CA ALA A 343 -26.05 -17.21 -4.26
C ALA A 343 -26.37 -15.81 -4.83
N THR A 344 -27.29 -15.08 -4.19
CA THR A 344 -27.62 -13.68 -4.54
C THR A 344 -26.44 -12.77 -4.22
N TYR A 345 -25.85 -12.96 -3.04
CA TYR A 345 -24.70 -12.20 -2.59
C TYR A 345 -23.46 -12.56 -3.42
N GLN A 346 -23.23 -13.86 -3.66
CA GLN A 346 -22.18 -14.37 -4.55
C GLN A 346 -22.25 -13.70 -5.92
N ALA A 347 -23.44 -13.66 -6.54
CA ALA A 347 -23.62 -13.02 -7.83
C ALA A 347 -23.35 -11.51 -7.79
N ALA A 348 -23.76 -10.82 -6.72
CA ALA A 348 -23.56 -9.38 -6.57
C ALA A 348 -22.08 -9.00 -6.44
N TRP A 349 -21.31 -9.67 -5.56
CA TRP A 349 -19.89 -9.33 -5.38
C TRP A 349 -18.97 -9.92 -6.45
N SER A 350 -19.36 -11.00 -7.15
CA SER A 350 -18.53 -11.60 -8.20
C SER A 350 -18.23 -10.63 -9.35
N GLU A 351 -19.19 -9.75 -9.69
CA GLU A 351 -19.00 -8.68 -10.68
C GLU A 351 -17.89 -7.72 -10.24
N TRP A 352 -17.90 -7.30 -8.97
CA TRP A 352 -16.88 -6.42 -8.38
C TRP A 352 -15.49 -7.06 -8.37
N VAL A 353 -15.38 -8.29 -7.83
CA VAL A 353 -14.11 -9.02 -7.72
C VAL A 353 -13.48 -9.26 -9.09
N ALA A 354 -14.28 -9.58 -10.11
CA ALA A 354 -13.79 -9.76 -11.48
C ALA A 354 -13.15 -8.48 -12.05
N GLU A 355 -13.81 -7.31 -11.90
CA GLU A 355 -13.29 -6.07 -12.47
C GLU A 355 -12.11 -5.48 -11.69
N VAL A 356 -12.21 -5.37 -10.36
CA VAL A 356 -11.10 -4.84 -9.54
C VAL A 356 -9.91 -5.80 -9.54
N GLY A 357 -10.17 -7.11 -9.47
CA GLY A 357 -9.16 -8.16 -9.51
C GLY A 357 -8.37 -8.15 -10.81
N ARG A 358 -9.01 -7.89 -11.96
CA ARG A 358 -8.32 -7.75 -13.27
C ARG A 358 -7.38 -6.54 -13.32
N ILE A 359 -7.60 -5.49 -12.52
CA ILE A 359 -6.70 -4.33 -12.44
C ILE A 359 -5.55 -4.62 -11.48
N ILE A 360 -5.83 -5.20 -10.31
CA ILE A 360 -4.82 -5.66 -9.34
C ILE A 360 -3.88 -6.68 -10.01
N ALA A 361 -4.42 -7.66 -10.72
CA ALA A 361 -3.68 -8.72 -11.40
C ALA A 361 -2.60 -8.19 -12.36
N LYS A 362 -2.92 -7.12 -13.11
CA LYS A 362 -1.99 -6.43 -14.02
C LYS A 362 -0.86 -5.70 -13.29
N ASN A 363 -1.09 -5.30 -12.03
CA ASN A 363 -0.16 -4.54 -11.21
C ASN A 363 0.57 -5.41 -10.16
N GLN A 364 0.46 -6.73 -10.27
CA GLN A 364 1.29 -7.67 -9.50
C GLN A 364 2.76 -7.57 -9.88
N ILE A 365 3.64 -7.83 -8.91
CA ILE A 365 5.09 -7.91 -9.12
C ILE A 365 5.50 -9.00 -10.13
N THR A 366 4.71 -10.07 -10.25
CA THR A 366 4.84 -11.10 -11.30
C THR A 366 4.64 -10.54 -12.72
N ASN A 367 4.00 -9.37 -12.84
CA ASN A 367 3.80 -8.61 -14.08
C ASN A 367 4.58 -7.26 -14.08
N GLY A 368 5.51 -7.07 -13.14
CA GLY A 368 6.33 -5.86 -13.04
C GLY A 368 5.69 -4.66 -12.33
N GLY A 369 4.53 -4.83 -11.69
CA GLY A 369 3.91 -3.81 -10.84
C GLY A 369 4.29 -3.92 -9.35
N PRO A 370 3.69 -3.11 -8.45
CA PRO A 370 4.06 -3.08 -7.04
C PRO A 370 3.33 -4.09 -6.14
N VAL A 371 2.25 -4.75 -6.58
CA VAL A 371 1.42 -5.58 -5.69
C VAL A 371 2.14 -6.89 -5.33
N VAL A 372 2.27 -7.15 -4.03
CA VAL A 372 2.96 -8.33 -3.46
C VAL A 372 2.06 -9.24 -2.63
N LEU A 373 0.93 -8.76 -2.14
CA LEU A 373 -0.05 -9.52 -1.36
C LEU A 373 -1.46 -9.04 -1.72
N THR A 374 -2.46 -9.93 -1.67
CA THR A 374 -3.87 -9.56 -1.87
C THR A 374 -4.74 -10.13 -0.75
N GLN A 375 -5.37 -9.27 0.05
CA GLN A 375 -6.30 -9.70 1.09
C GLN A 375 -7.65 -10.09 0.50
N VAL A 376 -8.21 -11.18 1.02
CA VAL A 376 -9.57 -11.64 0.72
C VAL A 376 -10.47 -11.37 1.93
N GLU A 377 -11.63 -10.74 1.68
CA GLU A 377 -12.57 -10.32 2.73
C GLU A 377 -11.94 -9.29 3.70
N ASN A 378 -12.63 -9.02 4.81
CA ASN A 378 -12.10 -8.22 5.91
C ASN A 378 -12.67 -8.68 7.27
N GLU A 379 -11.84 -9.24 8.14
CA GLU A 379 -12.22 -9.58 9.52
C GLU A 379 -13.45 -10.49 9.59
N LEU A 380 -13.51 -11.47 8.69
CA LEU A 380 -14.52 -12.53 8.72
C LEU A 380 -14.20 -13.50 9.85
N GLN A 381 -14.96 -13.43 10.94
CA GLN A 381 -14.74 -14.29 12.10
C GLN A 381 -15.27 -15.72 11.84
N GLU A 382 -14.40 -16.73 11.81
CA GLU A 382 -14.85 -18.12 11.66
C GLU A 382 -15.47 -18.63 12.97
N THR A 383 -16.80 -18.78 12.97
CA THR A 383 -17.54 -19.25 14.18
C THR A 383 -17.70 -20.77 14.23
N ARG A 384 -17.68 -21.46 13.08
CA ARG A 384 -17.87 -22.91 12.97
C ARG A 384 -16.94 -23.50 11.90
N HIS A 385 -15.88 -24.15 12.38
CA HIS A 385 -14.87 -24.83 11.58
C HIS A 385 -15.37 -26.18 11.04
N VAL A 386 -16.24 -26.14 10.02
CA VAL A 386 -16.76 -27.32 9.30
C VAL A 386 -16.93 -26.96 7.81
N ALA A 387 -16.54 -27.88 6.91
CA ALA A 387 -16.53 -27.64 5.46
C ALA A 387 -17.89 -27.28 4.82
N ASP A 388 -19.01 -27.60 5.49
CA ASP A 388 -20.37 -27.27 5.05
C ASP A 388 -20.89 -25.93 5.61
N ASP A 389 -20.08 -25.21 6.38
CA ASP A 389 -20.46 -23.93 6.94
C ASP A 389 -20.49 -22.82 5.87
N THR A 390 -21.46 -21.91 6.00
CA THR A 390 -21.67 -20.85 5.02
C THR A 390 -20.50 -19.87 4.92
N LEU A 391 -19.75 -19.67 6.01
CA LEU A 391 -18.56 -18.83 6.03
C LEU A 391 -17.37 -19.49 5.30
N VAL A 392 -17.18 -20.79 5.51
CA VAL A 392 -16.14 -21.58 4.84
C VAL A 392 -16.38 -21.64 3.32
N ILE A 393 -17.62 -21.93 2.91
CA ILE A 393 -18.01 -21.93 1.50
C ILE A 393 -17.84 -20.54 0.87
N TYR A 394 -18.19 -19.46 1.58
CA TYR A 394 -18.01 -18.09 1.11
C TYR A 394 -16.53 -17.71 0.90
N MET A 395 -15.63 -18.11 1.82
CA MET A 395 -14.20 -17.89 1.66
C MET A 395 -13.61 -18.67 0.48
N GLU A 396 -14.02 -19.93 0.25
CA GLU A 396 -13.65 -20.66 -0.98
C GLU A 396 -14.14 -19.96 -2.25
N GLN A 397 -15.41 -19.53 -2.29
CA GLN A 397 -15.97 -18.79 -3.42
C GLN A 397 -15.17 -17.51 -3.74
N LEU A 398 -14.74 -16.76 -2.72
CA LEU A 398 -13.93 -15.55 -2.88
C LEU A 398 -12.53 -15.88 -3.41
N LYS A 399 -11.84 -16.87 -2.82
CA LYS A 399 -10.51 -17.32 -3.26
C LYS A 399 -10.52 -17.72 -4.73
N ASP A 400 -11.51 -18.52 -5.14
CA ASP A 400 -11.71 -18.93 -6.53
C ASP A 400 -11.95 -17.74 -7.45
N ALA A 401 -12.73 -16.75 -7.02
CA ALA A 401 -13.01 -15.55 -7.80
C ALA A 401 -11.75 -14.67 -7.99
N PHE A 402 -10.93 -14.47 -6.95
CA PHE A 402 -9.66 -13.74 -7.07
C PHE A 402 -8.65 -14.47 -7.96
N LYS A 403 -8.47 -15.79 -7.77
CA LYS A 403 -7.65 -16.63 -8.67
C LYS A 403 -8.12 -16.52 -10.13
N LYS A 404 -9.43 -16.62 -10.36
CA LYS A 404 -10.05 -16.48 -11.70
C LYS A 404 -9.88 -15.09 -12.31
N ALA A 405 -9.80 -14.03 -11.49
CA ALA A 405 -9.48 -12.68 -11.93
C ALA A 405 -7.99 -12.47 -12.29
N GLY A 406 -7.13 -13.47 -12.04
CA GLY A 406 -5.70 -13.47 -12.37
C GLY A 406 -4.77 -13.14 -11.21
N ILE A 407 -5.25 -13.19 -9.96
CA ILE A 407 -4.40 -13.04 -8.78
C ILE A 407 -3.55 -14.30 -8.59
N THR A 408 -2.23 -14.12 -8.53
CA THR A 408 -1.19 -15.15 -8.37
C THR A 408 -0.21 -14.83 -7.23
N VAL A 409 -0.23 -13.62 -6.68
CA VAL A 409 0.48 -13.31 -5.42
C VAL A 409 -0.23 -13.97 -4.24
N PRO A 410 0.45 -14.22 -3.10
CA PRO A 410 -0.16 -14.86 -1.95
C PRO A 410 -1.41 -14.12 -1.48
N LEU A 411 -2.46 -14.87 -1.21
CA LEU A 411 -3.67 -14.36 -0.60
C LEU A 411 -3.43 -14.16 0.90
N THR A 412 -4.07 -13.15 1.49
CA THR A 412 -4.02 -12.90 2.95
C THR A 412 -5.41 -12.77 3.55
N HIS A 413 -5.50 -13.00 4.86
CA HIS A 413 -6.66 -12.69 5.68
C HIS A 413 -6.22 -11.82 6.86
N ASN A 414 -7.18 -11.18 7.51
CA ASN A 414 -6.97 -10.39 8.71
C ASN A 414 -8.01 -10.77 9.77
N GLU A 415 -7.62 -11.58 10.74
CA GLU A 415 -8.51 -12.10 11.77
C GLU A 415 -8.70 -11.09 12.90
N LYS A 416 -9.93 -10.99 13.42
CA LYS A 416 -10.35 -10.02 14.42
C LYS A 416 -9.78 -10.32 15.83
N GLY A 417 -8.49 -10.10 16.02
CA GLY A 417 -7.81 -10.39 17.28
C GLY A 417 -7.96 -11.84 17.74
N PHE A 418 -7.72 -12.08 19.04
CA PHE A 418 -7.78 -13.42 19.64
C PHE A 418 -9.22 -13.95 19.85
N ARG A 419 -10.13 -13.74 18.89
CA ARG A 419 -11.58 -13.98 19.04
C ARG A 419 -12.10 -15.26 18.38
N SER A 420 -11.34 -15.92 17.48
CA SER A 420 -11.88 -17.06 16.72
C SER A 420 -10.85 -18.08 16.23
N LYS A 421 -11.32 -19.01 15.37
CA LYS A 421 -10.54 -20.09 14.78
C LYS A 421 -9.90 -19.58 13.48
N SER A 422 -8.63 -19.92 13.28
CA SER A 422 -7.78 -19.26 12.29
C SER A 422 -8.02 -19.75 10.87
N TRP A 423 -8.06 -18.84 9.90
CA TRP A 423 -8.03 -19.11 8.45
C TRP A 423 -6.64 -19.54 7.93
N SER A 424 -5.73 -19.97 8.80
CA SER A 424 -4.41 -20.50 8.46
C SER A 424 -4.51 -21.89 7.82
N THR A 425 -3.63 -22.18 6.86
CA THR A 425 -3.46 -23.55 6.33
C THR A 425 -3.00 -24.55 7.40
N ASP A 426 -2.38 -24.07 8.46
CA ASP A 426 -1.85 -24.89 9.55
C ASP A 426 -2.92 -25.22 10.60
N TYR A 427 -4.04 -24.49 10.63
CA TYR A 427 -5.09 -24.61 11.65
C TYR A 427 -6.30 -25.40 11.15
N GLN A 428 -6.21 -26.72 11.22
CA GLN A 428 -7.32 -27.69 11.00
C GLN A 428 -8.03 -27.67 9.61
N ASN A 429 -7.69 -26.72 8.73
CA ASN A 429 -8.09 -26.54 7.33
C ASN A 429 -9.25 -27.41 6.82
N VAL A 430 -10.48 -26.98 7.12
CA VAL A 430 -11.73 -27.54 6.57
C VAL A 430 -12.14 -26.93 5.22
N GLY A 431 -11.29 -26.12 4.60
CA GLY A 431 -11.63 -25.19 3.53
C GLY A 431 -11.58 -23.73 4.00
N GLY A 432 -11.64 -22.79 3.07
CA GLY A 432 -11.58 -21.34 3.30
C GLY A 432 -10.19 -20.79 3.63
N ALA A 433 -9.26 -21.63 4.08
CA ALA A 433 -7.93 -21.25 4.54
C ALA A 433 -7.08 -20.52 3.47
N ILE A 434 -6.19 -19.64 3.92
CA ILE A 434 -5.46 -18.66 3.10
C ILE A 434 -3.94 -18.81 3.27
N ASP A 435 -3.19 -18.43 2.23
CA ASP A 435 -1.73 -18.64 2.08
C ASP A 435 -0.91 -18.02 3.23
N ILE A 436 -1.27 -16.80 3.67
CA ILE A 436 -0.69 -16.13 4.83
C ILE A 436 -1.81 -15.61 5.75
N TYR A 437 -1.90 -16.20 6.94
CA TYR A 437 -2.77 -15.76 8.03
C TYR A 437 -2.25 -14.45 8.65
N GLY A 438 -3.16 -13.50 8.85
CA GLY A 438 -2.91 -12.27 9.57
C GLY A 438 -3.82 -12.12 10.78
N LEU A 439 -3.33 -11.42 11.79
CA LEU A 439 -4.04 -11.10 13.03
C LEU A 439 -4.11 -9.57 13.20
N ASP A 440 -5.31 -9.03 13.35
CA ASP A 440 -5.48 -7.62 13.67
C ASP A 440 -5.46 -7.39 15.17
N SER A 441 -4.83 -6.31 15.62
CA SER A 441 -4.74 -6.03 17.05
C SER A 441 -4.71 -4.55 17.41
N TYR A 442 -5.58 -4.26 18.36
CA TYR A 442 -6.07 -2.95 18.74
C TYR A 442 -6.08 -2.87 20.28
N PRO A 443 -4.88 -2.80 20.90
CA PRO A 443 -4.72 -2.94 22.35
C PRO A 443 -5.19 -1.74 23.19
N GLY A 444 -5.16 -0.54 22.60
CA GLY A 444 -5.76 0.69 23.10
C GLY A 444 -5.02 1.44 24.21
N GLY A 445 -5.15 2.76 24.19
CA GLY A 445 -4.99 3.61 25.37
C GLY A 445 -6.20 3.52 26.31
N MET A 446 -5.98 3.57 27.62
CA MET A 446 -7.09 3.51 28.60
C MET A 446 -7.90 4.82 28.73
N SER A 447 -7.48 5.91 28.07
CA SER A 447 -8.23 7.18 27.96
C SER A 447 -7.68 7.98 26.79
N CYS A 448 -8.52 8.55 25.92
CA CYS A 448 -8.00 9.31 24.77
C CYS A 448 -7.37 10.63 25.25
N THR A 449 -7.98 11.31 26.22
CA THR A 449 -7.55 12.63 26.70
C THR A 449 -6.45 12.56 27.77
N ASN A 450 -6.42 11.51 28.60
CA ASN A 450 -5.45 11.39 29.68
C ASN A 450 -4.30 10.43 29.34
N LEU A 451 -3.19 11.02 28.88
CA LEU A 451 -1.91 10.36 28.65
C LEU A 451 -1.48 9.42 29.80
N ASP A 452 -1.73 9.75 31.06
CA ASP A 452 -1.17 9.02 32.20
C ASP A 452 -1.92 7.74 32.58
N THR A 453 -3.08 7.44 31.98
CA THR A 453 -3.78 6.17 32.26
C THR A 453 -2.98 4.94 31.81
N GLY A 454 -2.28 5.03 30.68
CA GLY A 454 -1.47 3.95 30.12
C GLY A 454 -2.17 3.15 29.01
N PHE A 455 -1.55 2.03 28.65
CA PHE A 455 -1.95 1.16 27.55
C PHE A 455 -1.98 -0.31 28.00
N ASN A 456 -2.80 -1.15 27.39
CA ASN A 456 -2.74 -2.60 27.58
C ASN A 456 -1.66 -3.17 26.64
N LEU A 457 -0.68 -3.95 27.10
CA LEU A 457 0.34 -4.52 26.21
C LEU A 457 0.19 -6.04 26.10
N PRO A 458 -0.34 -6.57 24.99
CA PRO A 458 -0.34 -8.01 24.74
C PRO A 458 1.08 -8.52 24.50
N ARG A 459 1.42 -9.61 25.20
CA ARG A 459 2.71 -10.31 25.13
C ARG A 459 2.54 -11.76 24.64
N THR A 460 1.53 -11.96 23.81
CA THR A 460 1.04 -13.28 23.39
C THR A 460 0.90 -13.43 21.88
N TYR A 461 1.31 -12.43 21.07
CA TYR A 461 1.22 -12.53 19.60
C TYR A 461 2.10 -13.67 19.08
N TYR A 462 3.35 -13.74 19.55
CA TYR A 462 4.28 -14.83 19.21
C TYR A 462 3.66 -16.21 19.48
N GLN A 463 3.12 -16.40 20.68
CA GLN A 463 2.52 -17.66 21.12
C GLN A 463 1.28 -18.01 20.29
N TRP A 464 0.44 -17.02 19.97
CA TRP A 464 -0.71 -17.20 19.09
C TRP A 464 -0.30 -17.67 17.69
N PHE A 465 0.67 -17.00 17.05
CA PHE A 465 1.16 -17.43 15.74
C PHE A 465 1.83 -18.82 15.78
N GLN A 466 2.49 -19.20 16.88
CA GLN A 466 3.02 -20.56 17.02
C GLN A 466 1.90 -21.62 17.20
N GLU A 467 0.72 -21.22 17.70
CA GLU A 467 -0.45 -22.10 17.84
C GLU A 467 -1.22 -22.26 16.53
N VAL A 468 -1.41 -21.17 15.78
CA VAL A 468 -2.33 -21.16 14.62
C VAL A 468 -1.66 -21.12 13.25
N SER A 469 -0.42 -20.62 13.12
CA SER A 469 0.28 -20.50 11.83
C SER A 469 1.81 -20.70 11.94
N PRO A 470 2.30 -21.78 12.60
CA PRO A 470 3.72 -21.96 12.89
C PRO A 470 4.64 -22.14 11.66
N THR A 471 4.09 -22.36 10.46
CA THR A 471 4.87 -22.45 9.21
C THR A 471 4.89 -21.16 8.39
N GLN A 472 4.04 -20.19 8.74
CA GLN A 472 3.83 -18.94 8.01
C GLN A 472 4.55 -17.75 8.71
N PRO A 473 4.86 -16.64 7.99
CA PRO A 473 5.41 -15.44 8.61
C PRO A 473 4.37 -14.75 9.50
N GLU A 474 4.82 -14.11 10.57
CA GLU A 474 3.93 -13.43 11.51
C GLU A 474 3.46 -12.09 10.93
N TYR A 475 2.17 -12.04 10.57
CA TYR A 475 1.53 -10.90 9.92
C TYR A 475 0.49 -10.22 10.80
N LEU A 476 0.66 -8.91 10.96
CA LEU A 476 -0.33 -8.00 11.52
C LEU A 476 -0.84 -7.08 10.39
N PRO A 477 -1.93 -7.44 9.69
CA PRO A 477 -2.52 -6.66 8.60
C PRO A 477 -3.10 -5.34 9.08
N GLU A 478 -3.62 -5.30 10.30
CA GLU A 478 -4.04 -4.08 10.95
C GLU A 478 -3.55 -4.01 12.40
N PHE A 479 -2.53 -3.18 12.66
CA PHE A 479 -2.06 -2.87 14.01
C PHE A 479 -2.21 -1.39 14.37
N GLU A 480 -2.40 -1.08 15.66
CA GLU A 480 -2.63 0.26 16.20
C GLU A 480 -1.50 1.31 16.13
N GLY A 481 -1.73 2.44 15.46
CA GLY A 481 -1.43 3.82 15.90
C GLY A 481 -2.49 4.95 15.70
N GLY A 482 -3.56 5.08 16.51
CA GLY A 482 -4.64 6.11 16.40
C GLY A 482 -5.98 5.68 17.06
N TRP A 483 -7.14 6.34 16.76
CA TRP A 483 -8.54 5.84 16.97
C TRP A 483 -9.65 6.84 16.54
N PHE A 484 -10.87 6.37 16.24
CA PHE A 484 -11.92 7.13 15.57
C PHE A 484 -12.76 7.89 16.58
N GLN A 485 -13.36 8.98 16.13
CA GLN A 485 -14.20 9.79 16.98
C GLN A 485 -15.65 9.75 16.47
N PRO A 486 -16.59 9.25 17.30
CA PRO A 486 -18.00 9.26 16.93
C PRO A 486 -18.59 10.68 17.01
N TRP A 487 -19.78 10.85 16.45
CA TRP A 487 -20.61 12.02 16.73
C TRP A 487 -20.81 12.18 18.24
N GLY A 488 -20.68 13.39 18.76
CA GLY A 488 -20.70 13.64 20.21
C GLY A 488 -19.48 13.13 21.00
N GLY A 489 -18.46 12.57 20.32
CA GLY A 489 -17.17 12.21 20.91
C GLY A 489 -16.22 13.42 21.04
N PHE A 490 -14.92 13.20 20.87
CA PHE A 490 -13.90 14.24 20.96
C PHE A 490 -13.44 14.73 19.58
N PHE A 491 -12.89 15.94 19.52
CA PHE A 491 -12.13 16.37 18.34
C PHE A 491 -10.72 15.75 18.44
N PHE A 492 -10.16 15.22 17.33
CA PHE A 492 -8.91 14.43 17.36
C PHE A 492 -7.75 15.10 18.12
N ASP A 493 -7.58 16.43 17.99
CA ASP A 493 -6.57 17.21 18.75
C ASP A 493 -6.69 17.11 20.29
N GLN A 494 -7.79 16.59 20.82
CA GLN A 494 -8.01 16.37 22.25
C GLN A 494 -7.56 14.97 22.72
N CYS A 495 -7.36 14.01 21.81
CA CYS A 495 -7.04 12.62 22.13
C CYS A 495 -5.53 12.35 22.24
N LEU A 496 -4.88 13.14 23.10
CA LEU A 496 -3.43 13.17 23.32
C LEU A 496 -2.77 11.81 23.55
N ALA A 497 -3.46 10.85 24.17
CA ALA A 497 -2.92 9.52 24.43
C ALA A 497 -2.63 8.75 23.14
N GLU A 498 -3.55 8.80 22.17
CA GLU A 498 -3.41 8.13 20.88
C GLU A 498 -2.32 8.81 20.02
N GLN A 499 -2.05 10.09 20.28
CA GLN A 499 -0.98 10.85 19.62
C GLN A 499 0.43 10.58 20.17
N SER A 500 0.56 9.85 21.29
CA SER A 500 1.83 9.75 22.01
C SER A 500 2.92 8.99 21.23
N PRO A 501 4.14 9.53 21.09
CA PRO A 501 5.28 8.79 20.55
C PRO A 501 5.71 7.64 21.47
N GLU A 502 5.33 7.64 22.74
CA GLU A 502 5.61 6.55 23.70
C GLU A 502 4.84 5.28 23.35
N PHE A 503 3.64 5.42 22.78
CA PHE A 503 2.88 4.30 22.23
C PHE A 503 3.71 3.63 21.11
N ALA A 504 4.15 4.44 20.14
CA ALA A 504 4.95 3.97 19.02
C ALA A 504 6.28 3.32 19.47
N ASP A 505 6.90 3.86 20.52
CA ASP A 505 8.13 3.31 21.08
C ASP A 505 7.92 1.96 21.77
N VAL A 506 6.88 1.80 22.59
CA VAL A 506 6.63 0.51 23.28
C VAL A 506 6.07 -0.51 22.30
N PHE A 507 4.94 -0.23 21.66
CA PHE A 507 4.20 -1.24 20.90
C PHE A 507 4.93 -1.68 19.64
N TYR A 508 5.35 -0.76 18.76
CA TYR A 508 5.90 -1.18 17.46
C TYR A 508 7.22 -1.94 17.60
N LYS A 509 8.09 -1.52 18.53
CA LYS A 509 9.28 -2.31 18.87
C LYS A 509 8.85 -3.66 19.48
N GLY A 510 7.86 -3.68 20.38
CA GLY A 510 7.31 -4.88 21.01
C GLY A 510 6.72 -5.92 20.02
N LEU A 511 6.22 -5.50 18.86
CA LEU A 511 5.79 -6.41 17.78
C LEU A 511 6.97 -7.09 17.10
N ILE A 512 7.98 -6.30 16.71
CA ILE A 512 9.22 -6.84 16.13
C ILE A 512 9.93 -7.73 17.15
N GLY A 513 9.91 -7.36 18.44
CA GLY A 513 10.38 -8.19 19.56
C GLY A 513 9.61 -9.50 19.73
N GLN A 514 8.32 -9.51 19.37
CA GLN A 514 7.49 -10.72 19.30
C GLN A 514 7.66 -11.53 18.01
N ARG A 515 8.60 -11.18 17.11
CA ARG A 515 8.89 -11.85 15.82
C ARG A 515 7.91 -11.51 14.68
N ALA A 516 7.10 -10.44 14.79
CA ALA A 516 6.34 -9.92 13.66
C ALA A 516 7.29 -9.50 12.52
N THR A 517 7.08 -10.04 11.30
CA THR A 517 7.89 -9.70 10.11
C THR A 517 7.09 -9.07 8.99
N LEU A 518 5.76 -9.12 9.06
CA LEU A 518 4.85 -8.34 8.24
C LEU A 518 4.01 -7.44 9.16
N LEU A 519 4.17 -6.12 9.05
CA LEU A 519 3.47 -5.14 9.90
C LEU A 519 2.87 -4.03 9.04
N ASN A 520 1.56 -3.83 9.16
CA ASN A 520 0.85 -2.69 8.60
C ASN A 520 0.15 -1.88 9.70
N LEU A 521 0.39 -0.57 9.71
CA LEU A 521 -0.32 0.37 10.58
C LEU A 521 -1.59 0.87 9.86
N TYR A 522 -2.76 0.52 10.38
CA TYR A 522 -4.07 0.69 9.73
C TYR A 522 -5.11 1.29 10.68
N MET A 523 -6.15 2.05 10.30
CA MET A 523 -6.36 3.11 9.29
C MET A 523 -6.41 4.51 9.88
N ALA A 524 -6.76 4.75 11.13
CA ALA A 524 -6.47 4.16 12.41
C ALA A 524 -7.53 3.20 13.06
N SER A 525 -7.45 1.91 12.75
CA SER A 525 -8.28 0.71 13.00
C SER A 525 -9.67 0.57 12.44
N LEU A 526 -10.22 -0.64 12.64
CA LEU A 526 -11.58 -0.86 13.10
C LEU A 526 -11.64 -1.88 14.24
N PHE A 527 -12.51 -1.63 15.22
CA PHE A 527 -13.65 -2.54 15.37
C PHE A 527 -14.82 -1.90 16.13
N VAL A 528 -16.04 -2.33 15.78
CA VAL A 528 -17.28 -2.02 16.49
C VAL A 528 -17.83 -3.25 17.26
N GLU A 529 -18.19 -3.01 18.52
CA GLU A 529 -18.69 -3.92 19.57
C GLU A 529 -17.65 -4.60 20.49
N MET A 530 -17.74 -4.10 21.74
CA MET A 530 -16.93 -4.29 22.95
C MET A 530 -15.42 -4.00 22.82
N ILE A 531 -15.07 -2.88 23.47
CA ILE A 531 -13.75 -2.25 23.71
C ILE A 531 -13.18 -1.50 22.49
N GLU A 532 -12.65 -0.31 22.76
CA GLU A 532 -12.20 0.74 21.82
C GLU A 532 -10.67 0.64 21.51
N ARG A 533 -10.26 1.22 20.37
CA ARG A 533 -8.92 1.83 20.02
C ARG A 533 -7.88 1.01 19.23
N GLY A 534 -7.40 1.57 18.10
CA GLY A 534 -6.55 0.98 17.06
C GLY A 534 -6.17 2.01 15.92
N GLY A 535 -5.28 1.78 14.89
CA GLY A 535 -4.44 2.91 14.39
C GLY A 535 -3.43 2.95 13.13
N THR A 536 -3.14 4.08 12.43
CA THR A 536 -2.54 4.17 11.03
C THR A 536 -1.05 4.53 10.80
N ALA A 537 -0.70 4.80 9.52
CA ALA A 537 -0.02 6.00 8.97
C ALA A 537 -0.83 7.26 8.47
N TYR A 538 -1.84 7.23 7.57
CA TYR A 538 -2.65 8.43 7.13
C TYR A 538 -4.16 8.16 6.99
N GLY A 539 -4.99 9.04 7.57
CA GLY A 539 -6.44 8.87 7.62
C GLY A 539 -7.26 9.55 6.49
N GLY A 540 -7.18 10.87 6.35
CA GLY A 540 -7.88 11.65 5.31
C GLY A 540 -9.28 12.16 5.72
N THR A 541 -10.16 12.42 4.74
CA THR A 541 -11.50 13.00 4.96
C THR A 541 -12.62 12.10 4.44
N ASN A 542 -13.69 11.93 5.24
CA ASN A 542 -14.98 11.38 4.79
C ASN A 542 -15.83 12.44 4.07
N TRP A 543 -15.28 13.02 2.98
CA TRP A 543 -16.02 13.94 2.11
C TRP A 543 -17.19 13.21 1.44
N GLY A 544 -18.13 13.94 0.84
CA GLY A 544 -19.15 13.37 -0.04
C GLY A 544 -19.92 12.19 0.55
N HIS A 545 -20.31 12.27 1.83
CA HIS A 545 -21.02 11.20 2.54
C HIS A 545 -20.33 9.81 2.55
N LEU A 546 -18.99 9.75 2.45
CA LEU A 546 -18.21 8.50 2.52
C LEU A 546 -18.26 7.78 3.88
N ALA A 547 -18.60 8.48 4.97
CA ALA A 547 -18.63 7.91 6.32
C ALA A 547 -19.78 6.89 6.52
N ALA A 548 -19.53 5.87 7.34
CA ALA A 548 -20.59 5.22 8.12
C ALA A 548 -21.00 6.13 9.30
N PRO A 549 -22.21 6.00 9.86
CA PRO A 549 -22.69 6.85 10.95
C PRO A 549 -21.84 6.83 12.24
N VAL A 550 -20.98 5.83 12.42
CA VAL A 550 -20.08 5.71 13.59
C VAL A 550 -18.97 6.77 13.63
N VAL A 551 -18.76 7.55 12.55
CA VAL A 551 -17.76 8.62 12.46
C VAL A 551 -18.32 9.88 11.79
N TYR A 552 -17.67 11.03 12.00
CA TYR A 552 -18.01 12.30 11.34
C TYR A 552 -17.12 12.59 10.11
N THR A 553 -17.12 13.83 9.60
CA THR A 553 -16.44 14.18 8.33
C THR A 553 -14.93 13.98 8.38
N SER A 554 -14.25 14.46 9.42
CA SER A 554 -12.82 14.21 9.57
C SER A 554 -12.57 12.73 9.82
N TYR A 555 -11.54 12.22 9.16
CA TYR A 555 -10.93 10.93 9.45
C TYR A 555 -9.43 11.15 9.65
N ASP A 556 -9.03 12.22 10.34
CA ASP A 556 -7.64 12.46 10.79
C ASP A 556 -7.12 11.30 11.64
N TYR A 557 -8.02 10.75 12.45
CA TYR A 557 -7.89 9.45 13.06
C TYR A 557 -6.78 9.32 14.13
N ASP A 558 -6.22 10.45 14.55
CA ASP A 558 -4.99 10.51 15.35
C ASP A 558 -3.79 9.77 14.74
N ALA A 559 -3.81 9.61 13.42
CA ALA A 559 -2.80 8.92 12.64
C ALA A 559 -1.42 9.62 12.72
N PRO A 560 -0.31 8.91 12.45
CA PRO A 560 1.03 9.49 12.36
C PRO A 560 1.16 10.66 11.38
N LEU A 561 0.38 10.67 10.30
CA LEU A 561 0.13 11.86 9.48
C LEU A 561 -1.27 12.41 9.78
N ARG A 562 -1.37 13.71 10.05
CA ARG A 562 -2.67 14.42 10.18
C ARG A 562 -3.51 14.31 8.91
N GLU A 563 -4.82 14.56 8.98
CA GLU A 563 -5.70 14.76 7.80
C GLU A 563 -5.13 15.80 6.82
N THR A 564 -4.49 16.85 7.36
CA THR A 564 -3.74 17.90 6.65
C THR A 564 -2.43 17.45 6.00
N ARG A 565 -2.06 16.16 6.12
CA ARG A 565 -0.82 15.50 5.67
C ARG A 565 0.44 15.89 6.45
N GLU A 566 0.30 16.55 7.60
CA GLU A 566 1.41 16.95 8.48
C GLU A 566 1.95 15.76 9.31
N VAL A 567 3.28 15.66 9.44
CA VAL A 567 3.98 14.66 10.25
C VAL A 567 3.83 14.92 11.75
N ARG A 568 3.34 13.92 12.51
CA ARG A 568 3.34 13.89 13.98
C ARG A 568 4.58 13.19 14.55
N SER A 569 4.92 13.48 15.81
CA SER A 569 6.08 12.89 16.51
C SER A 569 6.04 11.35 16.59
N LYS A 570 4.86 10.73 16.69
CA LYS A 570 4.69 9.27 16.61
C LYS A 570 5.17 8.67 15.28
N PHE A 571 5.06 9.39 14.16
CA PHE A 571 5.60 8.95 12.87
C PHE A 571 7.12 8.98 12.89
N SER A 572 7.70 10.08 13.41
CA SER A 572 9.14 10.23 13.58
C SER A 572 9.73 9.19 14.54
N GLN A 573 8.96 8.71 15.54
CA GLN A 573 9.38 7.59 16.38
C GLN A 573 9.34 6.26 15.62
N TYR A 574 8.27 5.97 14.88
CA TYR A 574 8.19 4.79 14.01
C TYR A 574 9.29 4.79 12.92
N LYS A 575 9.73 5.96 12.45
CA LYS A 575 10.84 6.11 11.49
C LYS A 575 12.12 5.46 11.98
N LEU A 576 12.44 5.61 13.26
CA LEU A 576 13.65 5.03 13.85
C LEU A 576 13.60 3.50 13.79
N LEU A 577 12.42 2.92 14.04
CA LEU A 577 12.20 1.47 13.92
C LEU A 577 12.23 1.00 12.45
N ALA A 578 11.55 1.69 11.55
CA ALA A 578 11.47 1.28 10.14
C ALA A 578 12.80 1.43 9.39
N LEU A 579 13.61 2.45 9.71
CA LEU A 579 14.98 2.57 9.21
C LEU A 579 15.90 1.51 9.83
N PHE A 580 15.70 1.15 11.10
CA PHE A 580 16.45 0.08 11.75
C PHE A 580 16.16 -1.28 11.12
N THR A 581 14.90 -1.68 10.96
CA THR A 581 14.52 -2.98 10.38
C THR A 581 14.93 -3.11 8.91
N ARG A 582 14.90 -2.01 8.14
CA ARG A 582 15.38 -1.93 6.75
C ARG A 582 16.83 -2.41 6.61
N VAL A 583 17.77 -1.89 7.41
CA VAL A 583 19.21 -2.22 7.28
C VAL A 583 19.63 -3.46 8.08
N SER A 584 18.82 -3.88 9.06
CA SER A 584 19.15 -4.96 9.99
C SER A 584 18.79 -6.34 9.43
N LYS A 585 19.48 -6.80 8.38
CA LYS A 585 19.25 -8.14 7.77
C LYS A 585 19.25 -9.30 8.78
N GLY A 586 20.00 -9.18 9.88
CA GLY A 586 19.97 -10.13 10.99
C GLY A 586 18.59 -10.34 11.66
N LEU A 587 17.66 -9.39 11.55
CA LEU A 587 16.28 -9.55 12.03
C LEU A 587 15.39 -10.37 11.08
N HIS A 588 15.78 -10.53 9.81
CA HIS A 588 14.89 -11.01 8.76
C HIS A 588 14.64 -12.52 8.79
N ASN A 589 15.40 -13.28 9.57
CA ASN A 589 15.17 -14.71 9.81
C ASN A 589 15.57 -15.09 11.25
N THR A 590 14.65 -14.94 12.21
CA THR A 590 14.94 -15.14 13.63
C THR A 590 14.17 -16.28 14.29
N VAL A 591 14.62 -16.66 15.48
CA VAL A 591 13.90 -17.49 16.45
C VAL A 591 13.91 -16.79 17.82
N MET A 592 12.87 -17.03 18.60
CA MET A 592 12.78 -16.61 20.00
C MET A 592 13.67 -17.53 20.86
N GLU A 593 14.81 -17.04 21.37
CA GLU A 593 15.64 -17.78 22.34
C GLU A 593 15.00 -17.76 23.74
N ALA A 594 14.42 -16.63 24.15
CA ALA A 594 13.74 -16.46 25.44
C ALA A 594 12.85 -15.20 25.43
N ASN A 595 11.81 -15.20 26.28
CA ASN A 595 11.09 -13.99 26.67
C ASN A 595 10.65 -14.06 28.14
N GLY A 596 10.45 -12.92 28.80
CA GLY A 596 9.98 -12.86 30.19
C GLY A 596 10.61 -11.79 31.07
N THR A 597 10.16 -11.69 32.32
CA THR A 597 10.79 -10.84 33.34
C THR A 597 12.12 -11.43 33.83
N ALA A 598 13.08 -10.57 34.19
CA ALA A 598 14.42 -10.97 34.67
C ALA A 598 15.25 -11.86 33.70
N ASN A 599 14.77 -12.10 32.48
CA ASN A 599 15.52 -12.84 31.46
C ASN A 599 16.60 -11.92 30.85
N ALA A 600 17.87 -12.33 30.96
CA ALA A 600 19.05 -11.54 30.60
C ALA A 600 19.18 -10.18 31.32
N VAL A 601 18.36 -9.85 32.34
CA VAL A 601 18.38 -8.54 33.02
C VAL A 601 18.32 -8.66 34.54
N SER A 602 18.96 -7.72 35.24
CA SER A 602 19.09 -7.74 36.70
C SER A 602 17.83 -7.37 37.49
N SER A 603 16.68 -7.15 36.83
CA SER A 603 15.47 -6.62 37.46
C SER A 603 14.22 -7.27 36.87
N SER A 604 13.34 -7.78 37.73
CA SER A 604 12.02 -8.29 37.35
C SER A 604 11.01 -7.19 36.96
N ALA A 605 11.37 -5.91 37.20
CA ALA A 605 10.63 -4.76 36.66
C ALA A 605 10.85 -4.56 35.15
N ILE A 606 11.79 -5.28 34.54
CA ILE A 606 12.06 -5.29 33.10
C ILE A 606 11.61 -6.63 32.50
N TRP A 607 10.86 -6.55 31.41
CA TRP A 607 10.57 -7.67 30.51
C TRP A 607 11.57 -7.63 29.35
N THR A 608 12.00 -8.80 28.86
CA THR A 608 12.79 -8.89 27.63
C THR A 608 12.20 -9.83 26.58
N TRP A 609 12.47 -9.50 25.33
CA TRP A 609 12.36 -10.40 24.18
C TRP A 609 13.77 -10.66 23.65
N GLN A 610 14.11 -11.92 23.34
CA GLN A 610 15.45 -12.31 22.88
C GLN A 610 15.32 -13.07 21.57
N LEU A 611 15.67 -12.40 20.47
CA LEU A 611 15.67 -12.98 19.13
C LEU A 611 17.09 -13.31 18.71
N LYS A 612 17.28 -14.48 18.10
CA LYS A 612 18.55 -14.89 17.48
C LYS A 612 18.32 -15.15 16.00
N ASN A 613 19.21 -14.65 15.15
CA ASN A 613 19.22 -15.03 13.75
C ASN A 613 19.50 -16.54 13.58
N ARG A 614 18.87 -17.17 12.58
CA ARG A 614 19.05 -18.61 12.30
C ARG A 614 20.38 -18.95 11.61
N GLU A 615 20.89 -18.02 10.82
CA GLU A 615 22.02 -18.18 9.90
C GLU A 615 23.32 -17.58 10.47
N SER A 616 23.24 -16.63 11.40
CA SER A 616 24.38 -15.95 12.02
C SER A 616 24.35 -15.99 13.56
N ASN A 617 25.35 -15.37 14.20
CA ASN A 617 25.40 -15.20 15.67
C ASN A 617 24.61 -13.97 16.16
N ALA A 618 24.08 -13.15 15.26
CA ALA A 618 23.42 -11.89 15.59
C ALA A 618 22.20 -12.12 16.50
N ARG A 619 22.08 -11.29 17.54
CA ARG A 619 20.93 -11.29 18.46
C ARG A 619 20.39 -9.89 18.69
N PHE A 620 19.11 -9.86 19.03
CA PHE A 620 18.32 -8.66 19.25
C PHE A 620 17.53 -8.83 20.54
N TYR A 621 17.87 -8.02 21.53
CA TYR A 621 17.25 -7.99 22.84
C TYR A 621 16.40 -6.72 22.94
N LEU A 622 15.09 -6.85 23.09
CA LEU A 622 14.24 -5.70 23.39
C LEU A 622 13.94 -5.67 24.90
N ALA A 623 14.30 -4.58 25.57
CA ALA A 623 13.93 -4.34 26.97
C ALA A 623 12.69 -3.43 27.06
N GLU A 624 11.72 -3.83 27.88
CA GLU A 624 10.49 -3.08 28.15
C GLU A 624 10.22 -2.98 29.66
N ASN A 625 9.52 -1.94 30.12
CA ASN A 625 9.01 -1.93 31.48
C ASN A 625 7.94 -3.01 31.66
N ASN A 626 8.06 -3.84 32.69
CA ASN A 626 7.09 -4.90 32.96
C ASN A 626 5.69 -4.32 33.23
N ASN A 627 5.61 -3.25 34.02
CA ASN A 627 4.42 -2.42 34.19
C ASN A 627 4.41 -1.29 33.14
N THR A 628 3.62 -1.44 32.08
CA THR A 628 3.53 -0.46 30.97
C THR A 628 2.84 0.85 31.33
N ARG A 629 2.18 0.92 32.49
CA ARG A 629 1.57 2.18 32.98
C ARG A 629 2.62 3.11 33.59
N THR A 630 3.79 2.59 33.98
CA THR A 630 4.79 3.35 34.76
C THR A 630 5.30 4.58 34.02
N ARG A 631 5.48 5.66 34.79
CA ARG A 631 6.19 6.88 34.39
C ARG A 631 7.61 6.95 34.94
N ASP A 632 7.96 6.06 35.87
CA ASP A 632 9.23 6.05 36.56
C ASP A 632 10.39 5.61 35.66
N VAL A 633 11.61 6.02 36.02
CA VAL A 633 12.84 5.55 35.38
C VAL A 633 13.31 4.27 36.06
N THR A 634 13.34 3.15 35.33
CA THR A 634 13.78 1.85 35.83
C THR A 634 15.24 1.61 35.43
N GLY A 635 16.14 1.52 36.42
CA GLY A 635 17.54 1.16 36.23
C GLY A 635 17.79 -0.36 36.32
N PHE A 636 18.71 -0.88 35.49
CA PHE A 636 19.07 -2.30 35.43
C PHE A 636 20.45 -2.52 34.78
N SER A 637 20.96 -3.75 34.82
CA SER A 637 21.99 -4.23 33.89
C SER A 637 21.44 -5.35 33.02
N MET A 638 22.05 -5.56 31.85
CA MET A 638 21.69 -6.63 30.91
C MET A 638 22.91 -7.51 30.59
N THR A 639 22.78 -8.82 30.70
CA THR A 639 23.81 -9.80 30.30
C THR A 639 23.45 -10.40 28.94
N VAL A 640 24.18 -10.02 27.90
CA VAL A 640 23.92 -10.44 26.51
C VAL A 640 24.94 -11.47 26.03
N LYS A 641 24.51 -12.38 25.16
CA LYS A 641 25.36 -13.40 24.55
C LYS A 641 26.03 -12.84 23.30
N THR A 642 27.35 -13.00 23.20
CA THR A 642 28.14 -12.54 22.04
C THR A 642 29.10 -13.64 21.57
N SER A 643 29.65 -13.51 20.36
CA SER A 643 30.71 -14.40 19.86
C SER A 643 32.03 -14.32 20.64
N ALA A 644 32.18 -13.37 21.57
CA ALA A 644 33.29 -13.30 22.52
C ALA A 644 32.93 -13.83 23.94
N GLY A 645 31.75 -14.44 24.10
CA GLY A 645 31.18 -14.87 25.38
C GLY A 645 30.10 -13.92 25.91
N ASP A 646 29.62 -14.18 27.12
CA ASP A 646 28.57 -13.38 27.76
C ASP A 646 29.13 -12.05 28.28
N VAL A 647 28.45 -10.94 27.99
CA VAL A 647 28.87 -9.59 28.37
C VAL A 647 27.76 -8.90 29.16
N THR A 648 28.07 -8.45 30.38
CA THR A 648 27.16 -7.64 31.19
C THR A 648 27.34 -6.16 30.90
N ILE A 649 26.29 -5.53 30.37
CA ILE A 649 26.16 -4.09 30.15
C ILE A 649 25.57 -3.45 31.42
N PRO A 650 26.35 -2.65 32.18
CA PRO A 650 25.87 -2.01 33.41
C PRO A 650 25.09 -0.72 33.14
N SER A 651 24.39 -0.23 34.17
CA SER A 651 23.80 1.12 34.20
C SER A 651 22.82 1.45 33.07
N MET A 652 22.12 0.44 32.55
CA MET A 652 21.02 0.64 31.61
C MET A 652 19.82 1.28 32.32
N GLN A 653 19.03 2.04 31.56
CA GLN A 653 17.82 2.71 32.03
C GLN A 653 16.74 2.63 30.96
N LEU A 654 15.50 2.36 31.38
CA LEU A 654 14.29 2.71 30.63
C LEU A 654 13.61 3.86 31.37
N ALA A 655 13.24 4.92 30.65
CA ALA A 655 12.28 5.88 31.15
C ALA A 655 10.86 5.26 31.19
N GLY A 656 9.93 5.96 31.84
CA GLY A 656 8.52 5.64 31.77
C GLY A 656 8.05 5.51 30.32
N ARG A 657 7.42 4.37 30.00
CA ARG A 657 6.93 4.01 28.66
C ARG A 657 7.95 4.18 27.53
N GLN A 658 9.20 3.80 27.81
CA GLN A 658 10.22 3.56 26.81
C GLN A 658 10.43 2.05 26.62
N SER A 659 10.79 1.64 25.41
CA SER A 659 11.45 0.35 25.15
C SER A 659 12.80 0.58 24.47
N ARG A 660 13.76 -0.34 24.63
CA ARG A 660 15.13 -0.14 24.14
C ARG A 660 15.74 -1.43 23.60
N TRP A 661 16.17 -1.39 22.34
CA TRP A 661 16.95 -2.46 21.73
C TRP A 661 18.39 -2.49 22.24
N VAL A 662 18.90 -3.70 22.41
CA VAL A 662 20.32 -4.03 22.52
C VAL A 662 20.62 -5.09 21.47
N VAL A 663 21.64 -4.88 20.65
CA VAL A 663 22.05 -5.83 19.61
C VAL A 663 23.38 -6.48 19.97
N THR A 664 23.62 -7.71 19.52
CA THR A 664 24.94 -8.37 19.57
C THR A 664 25.30 -9.00 18.25
N ASP A 665 26.61 -9.11 17.98
CA ASP A 665 27.19 -9.60 16.73
C ASP A 665 26.54 -8.98 15.47
N TYR A 666 26.29 -7.66 15.53
CA TYR A 666 25.61 -6.91 14.49
C TYR A 666 26.62 -6.42 13.44
N GLU A 667 26.45 -6.86 12.20
CA GLU A 667 27.35 -6.57 11.08
C GLU A 667 27.11 -5.17 10.49
N VAL A 668 28.20 -4.44 10.25
CA VAL A 668 28.20 -3.07 9.71
C VAL A 668 29.25 -3.00 8.59
N GLY A 669 28.90 -3.56 7.43
CA GLY A 669 29.86 -3.77 6.34
C GLY A 669 30.95 -4.75 6.74
N ASN A 670 32.21 -4.32 6.73
CA ASN A 670 33.36 -5.15 7.12
C ASN A 670 33.62 -5.16 8.64
N GLU A 671 32.88 -4.39 9.42
CA GLU A 671 33.01 -4.29 10.87
C GLU A 671 31.86 -5.03 11.59
N THR A 672 32.06 -5.36 12.86
CA THR A 672 31.00 -5.98 13.69
C THR A 672 30.91 -5.27 15.03
N LEU A 673 29.71 -4.79 15.36
CA LEU A 673 29.36 -4.40 16.73
C LEU A 673 29.17 -5.69 17.53
N LEU A 674 30.13 -6.01 18.40
CA LEU A 674 30.02 -7.15 19.30
C LEU A 674 28.79 -7.03 20.19
N TYR A 675 28.53 -5.82 20.69
CA TYR A 675 27.25 -5.41 21.27
C TYR A 675 27.03 -3.91 21.14
N SER A 676 25.77 -3.46 21.19
CA SER A 676 25.42 -2.06 21.44
C SER A 676 24.13 -1.95 22.24
N SER A 677 24.14 -1.15 23.31
CA SER A 677 22.93 -0.65 23.98
C SER A 677 22.53 0.76 23.54
N ALA A 678 23.33 1.44 22.72
CA ALA A 678 22.84 2.57 21.93
C ALA A 678 21.97 2.00 20.80
N GLU A 679 20.74 2.51 20.65
CA GLU A 679 19.84 2.02 19.60
C GLU A 679 20.32 2.49 18.23
N ILE A 680 20.26 1.62 17.22
CA ILE A 680 20.67 1.96 15.86
C ILE A 680 19.45 2.48 15.10
N ALA A 681 19.52 3.69 14.54
CA ALA A 681 18.51 4.20 13.61
C ALA A 681 18.76 3.69 12.18
N SER A 682 20.02 3.67 11.73
CA SER A 682 20.44 3.13 10.43
C SER A 682 21.96 3.00 10.36
N TYR A 683 22.48 2.32 9.33
CA TYR A 683 23.87 2.42 8.90
C TYR A 683 23.96 2.42 7.37
N GLY A 684 24.98 3.08 6.84
CA GLY A 684 25.22 3.23 5.41
C GLY A 684 26.66 2.90 5.03
N LEU A 685 26.85 2.43 3.80
CA LEU A 685 28.15 2.05 3.24
C LEU A 685 28.52 3.04 2.12
N PHE A 686 29.41 3.96 2.44
CA PHE A 686 29.84 5.06 1.56
C PHE A 686 31.31 4.87 1.14
N ASP A 687 32.15 5.90 1.23
CA ASP A 687 33.63 5.76 1.26
C ASP A 687 34.12 5.00 2.52
N ARG A 688 33.25 4.91 3.52
CA ARG A 688 33.45 4.22 4.81
C ARG A 688 32.10 3.76 5.38
N PRO A 689 32.08 2.87 6.40
CA PRO A 689 30.87 2.60 7.16
C PRO A 689 30.48 3.82 8.01
N VAL A 690 29.22 4.25 7.88
CA VAL A 690 28.64 5.33 8.69
C VAL A 690 27.45 4.78 9.47
N LEU A 691 27.48 4.93 10.79
CA LEU A 691 26.53 4.35 11.73
C LEU A 691 25.77 5.46 12.45
N VAL A 692 24.46 5.31 12.64
CA VAL A 692 23.63 6.31 13.31
C VAL A 692 22.98 5.70 14.53
N PHE A 693 23.47 6.09 15.70
CA PHE A 693 22.92 5.74 16.98
C PHE A 693 21.97 6.83 17.49
N TYR A 694 20.99 6.43 18.29
CA TYR A 694 20.21 7.34 19.11
C TYR A 694 20.03 6.79 20.53
N THR A 695 19.83 7.70 21.48
CA THR A 695 19.53 7.40 22.90
C THR A 695 18.75 8.58 23.49
N ARG A 696 18.04 8.41 24.61
CA ARG A 696 17.37 9.55 25.27
C ARG A 696 18.43 10.40 25.98
N ALA A 697 18.38 11.73 25.81
CA ALA A 697 19.31 12.64 26.49
C ALA A 697 19.33 12.40 28.00
N GLY A 698 20.53 12.31 28.59
CA GLY A 698 20.77 11.96 29.99
C GLY A 698 20.86 10.46 30.29
N GLN A 699 20.51 9.57 29.35
CA GLN A 699 20.72 8.13 29.52
C GLN A 699 22.14 7.70 29.11
N VAL A 700 22.65 6.70 29.82
CA VAL A 700 23.91 6.03 29.51
C VAL A 700 23.72 5.01 28.39
N ALA A 701 24.72 4.88 27.52
CA ALA A 701 24.82 3.86 26.49
C ALA A 701 26.25 3.31 26.41
N GLN A 702 26.38 2.08 25.91
CA GLN A 702 27.67 1.40 25.75
C GLN A 702 27.63 0.48 24.52
N PHE A 703 28.70 0.46 23.74
CA PHE A 703 28.86 -0.42 22.59
C PHE A 703 30.30 -0.90 22.46
N ALA A 704 30.54 -1.92 21.64
CA ALA A 704 31.89 -2.41 21.36
C ALA A 704 32.06 -2.90 19.92
N PHE A 705 33.21 -2.60 19.32
CA PHE A 705 33.64 -3.18 18.05
C PHE A 705 34.45 -4.46 18.32
N LYS A 706 34.17 -5.51 17.54
CA LYS A 706 34.83 -6.83 17.67
C LYS A 706 36.32 -6.83 17.30
N SER A 707 36.82 -5.77 16.64
CA SER A 707 38.23 -5.68 16.22
C SER A 707 39.20 -5.76 17.40
N HIS A 708 40.35 -6.41 17.18
CA HIS A 708 41.38 -6.60 18.22
C HIS A 708 42.34 -5.41 18.31
N GLY A 709 42.02 -4.39 19.11
CA GLY A 709 42.92 -3.27 19.37
C GLY A 709 42.42 -2.24 20.38
N ASN A 710 43.28 -1.28 20.73
CA ASN A 710 42.87 -0.05 21.41
C ASN A 710 42.44 0.97 20.36
N LEU A 711 41.17 0.91 19.93
CA LEU A 711 40.63 1.90 19.00
C LEU A 711 40.59 3.30 19.65
N THR A 712 41.17 4.28 18.97
CA THR A 712 41.07 5.70 19.33
C THR A 712 39.95 6.36 18.53
N PHE A 713 39.52 7.55 18.94
CA PHE A 713 38.46 8.30 18.28
C PHE A 713 38.70 9.82 18.33
N LYS A 714 37.97 10.54 17.49
CA LYS A 714 37.82 12.01 17.51
C LYS A 714 36.34 12.33 17.48
N SER A 715 35.92 13.42 18.13
CA SER A 715 34.52 13.85 18.17
C SER A 715 34.31 15.31 17.80
N TRP A 716 33.13 15.61 17.26
CA TRP A 716 32.67 16.95 16.88
C TRP A 716 31.16 17.10 17.18
N GLY A 717 30.67 18.35 17.20
CA GLY A 717 29.26 18.66 17.45
C GLY A 717 29.00 18.99 18.92
N ALA A 718 27.95 18.40 19.48
CA ALA A 718 27.62 18.53 20.90
C ALA A 718 28.73 17.93 21.78
N GLU A 719 28.86 18.42 23.01
CA GLU A 719 29.78 17.86 23.99
C GLU A 719 29.40 16.41 24.31
N THR A 720 30.40 15.54 24.48
CA THR A 720 30.22 14.13 24.82
C THR A 720 31.25 13.72 25.86
N ASP A 721 30.83 12.89 26.81
CA ASP A 721 31.68 12.21 27.79
C ASP A 721 32.16 10.83 27.28
N LEU A 722 32.06 10.57 25.97
CA LEU A 722 32.48 9.33 25.34
C LEU A 722 33.89 8.95 25.76
N ALA A 723 34.02 7.76 26.35
CA ALA A 723 35.28 7.22 26.84
C ALA A 723 35.40 5.73 26.50
N SER A 724 36.64 5.27 26.28
CA SER A 724 36.94 3.84 26.20
C SER A 724 36.71 3.19 27.57
N ALA A 725 35.91 2.14 27.62
CA ALA A 725 35.68 1.35 28.82
C ALA A 725 36.84 0.35 29.04
N PRO A 726 37.16 -0.01 30.30
CA PRO A 726 38.38 -0.77 30.60
C PRO A 726 38.37 -2.21 30.07
N GLY A 727 39.16 -2.44 29.03
CA GLY A 727 40.01 -3.62 28.85
C GLY A 727 39.35 -4.99 28.72
N ASN A 728 38.97 -5.37 27.49
CA ASN A 728 39.15 -6.75 27.04
C ASN A 728 40.17 -6.76 25.89
N LYS A 729 41.11 -7.72 25.87
CA LYS A 729 42.09 -7.82 24.77
C LYS A 729 41.46 -8.24 23.44
N THR A 730 40.20 -8.70 23.45
CA THR A 730 39.50 -9.22 22.28
C THR A 730 38.54 -8.23 21.60
N TYR A 731 38.21 -7.07 22.20
CA TYR A 731 37.33 -6.07 21.58
C TYR A 731 37.51 -4.68 22.22
N SER A 732 37.19 -3.62 21.46
CA SER A 732 37.22 -2.23 21.97
C SER A 732 35.82 -1.78 22.39
N SER A 733 35.63 -1.43 23.66
CA SER A 733 34.35 -0.95 24.20
C SER A 733 34.36 0.56 24.52
N PHE A 734 33.22 1.21 24.29
CA PHE A 734 33.01 2.63 24.49
C PHE A 734 31.72 2.90 25.27
N LYS A 735 31.74 3.88 26.17
CA LYS A 735 30.62 4.29 27.01
C LYS A 735 30.43 5.80 26.92
N PHE A 736 29.18 6.26 26.88
CA PHE A 736 28.82 7.68 26.96
C PHE A 736 27.46 7.89 27.64
N THR A 737 27.19 9.12 28.02
CA THR A 737 25.89 9.67 28.42
C THR A 737 25.39 10.54 27.27
N GLN A 738 24.21 10.27 26.72
CA GLN A 738 23.72 11.01 25.56
C GLN A 738 23.47 12.48 25.91
N SER A 739 24.21 13.39 25.27
CA SER A 739 23.96 14.84 25.32
C SER A 739 22.80 15.22 24.39
N LYS A 740 22.27 16.44 24.53
CA LYS A 740 21.26 16.97 23.61
C LYS A 740 21.91 17.37 22.29
N GLY A 741 21.23 17.12 21.17
CA GLY A 741 21.75 17.42 19.83
C GLY A 741 22.51 16.26 19.19
N VAL A 742 23.52 16.61 18.40
CA VAL A 742 24.24 15.72 17.49
C VAL A 742 25.71 15.69 17.89
N THR A 743 26.23 14.51 18.25
CA THR A 743 27.68 14.26 18.32
C THR A 743 28.08 13.39 17.14
N VAL A 744 29.18 13.72 16.45
CA VAL A 744 29.77 12.89 15.39
C VAL A 744 31.14 12.40 15.85
N VAL A 745 31.43 11.11 15.66
CA VAL A 745 32.62 10.44 16.18
C VAL A 745 33.30 9.60 15.10
N GLU A 746 34.55 9.90 14.76
CA GLU A 746 35.38 9.10 13.84
C GLU A 746 36.29 8.17 14.65
N PHE A 747 36.19 6.86 14.40
CA PHE A 747 37.03 5.83 15.02
C PHE A 747 38.23 5.46 14.15
N SER A 748 39.31 4.98 14.78
CA SER A 748 40.55 4.60 14.09
C SER A 748 40.45 3.37 13.17
N ASN A 749 39.35 2.61 13.20
CA ASN A 749 39.01 1.58 12.20
C ASN A 749 38.28 2.16 10.97
N GLY A 750 38.06 3.48 10.92
CA GLY A 750 37.41 4.17 9.81
C GLY A 750 35.89 4.30 9.93
N VAL A 751 35.27 3.71 10.97
CA VAL A 751 33.82 3.87 11.21
C VAL A 751 33.54 5.31 11.67
N LEU A 752 32.54 5.94 11.06
CA LEU A 752 31.98 7.21 11.52
C LEU A 752 30.64 6.95 12.22
N ALA A 753 30.47 7.42 13.46
CA ALA A 753 29.25 7.24 14.23
C ALA A 753 28.59 8.58 14.58
N TYR A 754 27.30 8.71 14.32
CA TYR A 754 26.44 9.77 14.83
C TYR A 754 25.79 9.32 16.14
N LEU A 755 25.86 10.12 17.20
CA LEU A 755 25.18 9.91 18.48
C LEU A 755 24.11 11.00 18.65
N LEU A 756 22.84 10.62 18.51
CA LEU A 756 21.70 11.53 18.46
C LEU A 756 20.83 11.43 19.73
N ASP A 757 20.38 12.56 20.27
CA ASP A 757 19.19 12.52 21.12
C ASP A 757 17.90 12.32 20.30
N ILE A 758 16.83 11.82 20.93
CA ILE A 758 15.58 11.47 20.25
C ILE A 758 15.04 12.62 19.36
N PRO A 759 14.97 13.90 19.81
CA PRO A 759 14.57 15.01 18.94
C PRO A 759 15.47 15.20 17.70
N SER A 760 16.79 15.03 17.83
CA SER A 760 17.70 15.08 16.68
C SER A 760 17.48 13.89 15.75
N ALA A 761 17.31 12.68 16.30
CA ALA A 761 17.02 11.46 15.54
C ALA A 761 15.70 11.55 14.76
N TRP A 762 14.69 12.24 15.28
CA TRP A 762 13.46 12.54 14.54
C TRP A 762 13.69 13.40 13.28
N THR A 763 14.79 14.16 13.19
CA THR A 763 15.18 14.93 11.98
C THR A 763 16.17 14.18 11.08
N PHE A 764 16.56 12.95 11.42
CA PHE A 764 17.41 12.09 10.60
C PHE A 764 16.58 11.38 9.51
N PHE A 765 17.10 11.29 8.30
CA PHE A 765 16.52 10.60 7.17
C PHE A 765 17.59 9.82 6.40
N ALA A 766 17.20 8.67 5.86
CA ALA A 766 18.00 7.91 4.92
C ALA A 766 17.24 7.73 3.58
N PRO A 767 17.10 8.79 2.77
CA PRO A 767 16.52 8.69 1.43
C PRO A 767 17.28 7.65 0.57
N PRO A 768 16.55 6.78 -0.15
CA PRO A 768 17.17 5.80 -1.04
C PRO A 768 17.72 6.47 -2.30
N THR A 769 18.75 5.85 -2.89
CA THR A 769 19.27 6.16 -4.24
C THR A 769 18.85 5.10 -5.27
N THR A 770 17.83 4.32 -4.95
CA THR A 770 17.26 3.24 -5.77
C THR A 770 15.73 3.29 -5.74
N GLY A 771 15.08 2.89 -6.84
CA GLY A 771 13.63 2.67 -6.90
C GLY A 771 13.17 1.37 -6.24
N ASN A 772 14.09 0.47 -5.87
CA ASN A 772 13.74 -0.79 -5.20
C ASN A 772 13.08 -0.51 -3.82
N PRO A 773 11.92 -1.12 -3.52
CA PRO A 773 11.33 -1.08 -2.19
C PRO A 773 12.26 -1.59 -1.09
N ASN A 774 13.04 -2.65 -1.37
CA ASN A 774 14.09 -3.15 -0.48
C ASN A 774 15.38 -2.32 -0.66
N VAL A 775 15.68 -1.47 0.33
CA VAL A 775 16.79 -0.50 0.26
C VAL A 775 17.99 -1.04 1.04
N THR A 776 19.10 -1.28 0.35
CA THR A 776 20.35 -1.76 0.96
C THR A 776 21.20 -0.61 1.54
N PRO A 777 22.11 -0.88 2.50
CA PRO A 777 22.95 0.14 3.14
C PRO A 777 23.84 0.97 2.20
N ASP A 778 24.18 0.44 1.02
CA ASP A 778 24.97 1.09 -0.04
C ASP A 778 24.10 1.83 -1.07
N LYS A 779 22.78 1.88 -0.87
CA LYS A 779 21.77 2.49 -1.77
C LYS A 779 20.93 3.54 -1.07
N GLN A 780 21.55 4.30 -0.17
CA GLN A 780 20.92 5.41 0.56
C GLN A 780 21.93 6.54 0.84
N ILE A 781 21.42 7.74 1.06
CA ILE A 781 22.17 8.94 1.49
C ILE A 781 21.68 9.32 2.88
N PHE A 782 22.53 9.84 3.75
CA PHE A 782 22.12 10.33 5.07
C PHE A 782 21.90 11.83 5.05
N VAL A 783 20.76 12.27 5.59
CA VAL A 783 20.37 13.68 5.69
C VAL A 783 19.84 13.97 7.09
N LEU A 784 20.25 15.08 7.69
CA LEU A 784 19.88 15.47 9.05
C LEU A 784 19.49 16.96 9.11
N GLY A 785 18.38 17.26 9.79
CA GLY A 785 17.99 18.64 10.16
C GLY A 785 16.73 19.24 9.52
N PRO A 786 16.34 18.94 8.26
CA PRO A 786 15.07 19.39 7.68
C PRO A 786 13.83 18.76 8.33
N TYR A 787 12.65 19.31 8.05
CA TYR A 787 11.36 18.74 8.51
C TYR A 787 11.02 17.41 7.80
N LEU A 788 11.24 17.34 6.48
CA LEU A 788 11.04 16.14 5.67
C LEU A 788 12.08 16.06 4.56
N VAL A 789 12.54 14.84 4.25
CA VAL A 789 13.38 14.56 3.07
C VAL A 789 12.67 13.51 2.23
N ARG A 790 12.20 13.91 1.05
CA ARG A 790 11.38 13.08 0.14
C ARG A 790 12.25 12.15 -0.70
N SER A 791 13.32 12.69 -1.26
CA SER A 791 14.28 11.95 -2.08
C SER A 791 15.65 12.63 -2.10
N ALA A 792 16.68 11.87 -2.45
CA ALA A 792 18.02 12.40 -2.70
C ALA A 792 18.68 11.66 -3.86
N SER A 793 19.50 12.37 -4.63
CA SER A 793 20.28 11.81 -5.74
C SER A 793 21.66 12.48 -5.83
N ILE A 794 22.61 11.84 -6.49
CA ILE A 794 23.96 12.38 -6.71
C ILE A 794 24.21 12.45 -8.21
N ALA A 795 24.61 13.63 -8.69
CA ALA A 795 25.05 13.89 -10.06
C ALA A 795 26.12 14.98 -10.05
N ASP A 796 27.15 14.87 -10.89
CA ASP A 796 28.16 15.91 -11.14
C ASP A 796 28.77 16.55 -9.86
N GLY A 797 29.10 15.72 -8.86
CA GLY A 797 29.68 16.16 -7.58
C GLY A 797 28.72 16.92 -6.66
N THR A 798 27.42 16.95 -7.01
CA THR A 798 26.34 17.58 -6.25
C THR A 798 25.38 16.52 -5.71
N VAL A 799 24.98 16.64 -4.45
CA VAL A 799 23.85 15.90 -3.89
C VAL A 799 22.60 16.78 -3.97
N ALA A 800 21.63 16.36 -4.78
CA ALA A 800 20.35 17.01 -4.92
C ALA A 800 19.35 16.37 -3.95
N VAL A 801 18.88 17.17 -2.99
CA VAL A 801 17.91 16.77 -1.95
C VAL A 801 16.59 17.48 -2.24
N VAL A 802 15.50 16.71 -2.26
CA VAL A 802 14.13 17.22 -2.36
C VAL A 802 13.43 16.97 -1.04
N GLY A 803 12.79 17.98 -0.47
CA GLY A 803 12.16 17.88 0.84
C GLY A 803 11.39 19.11 1.25
N ASP A 804 10.94 19.10 2.50
CA ASP A 804 10.14 20.17 3.08
C ASP A 804 10.82 20.75 4.33
N ASN A 805 10.63 22.04 4.58
CA ASN A 805 11.15 22.70 5.77
C ASN A 805 10.20 23.80 6.31
N ALA A 806 10.01 23.83 7.63
CA ALA A 806 9.20 24.84 8.31
C ALA A 806 10.04 25.95 8.94
N ASN A 807 11.08 25.59 9.69
CA ASN A 807 11.85 26.50 10.53
C ASN A 807 13.27 26.69 9.98
N ALA A 808 13.87 27.86 10.22
CA ALA A 808 15.28 28.06 9.85
C ALA A 808 16.16 27.04 10.57
N THR A 809 16.93 26.27 9.81
CA THR A 809 17.70 25.12 10.31
C THR A 809 19.00 24.96 9.54
N SER A 810 19.80 23.95 9.89
CA SER A 810 20.93 23.50 9.06
C SER A 810 20.57 22.15 8.45
N ILE A 811 20.94 21.95 7.19
CA ILE A 811 20.95 20.61 6.59
C ILE A 811 22.37 20.08 6.63
N GLU A 812 22.53 18.85 7.12
CA GLU A 812 23.75 18.07 7.00
C GLU A 812 23.48 16.86 6.09
N VAL A 813 24.41 16.56 5.19
CA VAL A 813 24.30 15.45 4.23
C VAL A 813 25.60 14.64 4.21
N TYR A 814 25.50 13.33 4.46
CA TYR A 814 26.58 12.38 4.21
C TYR A 814 26.26 11.58 2.94
N ALA A 815 27.03 11.84 1.88
CA ALA A 815 26.87 11.26 0.54
C ALA A 815 28.14 10.53 0.05
N GLY A 816 29.16 10.39 0.91
CA GLY A 816 30.44 9.79 0.58
C GLY A 816 31.44 10.72 -0.13
N ALA A 817 32.51 10.13 -0.65
CA ALA A 817 33.55 10.84 -1.39
C ALA A 817 33.08 11.36 -2.76
N GLY A 818 33.78 12.36 -3.31
CA GLY A 818 33.48 12.95 -4.62
C GLY A 818 32.35 14.00 -4.64
N VAL A 819 31.55 14.11 -3.58
CA VAL A 819 30.51 15.15 -3.45
C VAL A 819 31.04 16.37 -2.69
N SER A 820 30.67 17.56 -3.16
CA SER A 820 31.15 18.86 -2.62
C SER A 820 30.08 19.96 -2.55
N THR A 821 28.85 19.71 -3.00
CA THR A 821 27.78 20.71 -3.07
C THR A 821 26.44 20.07 -2.72
N ILE A 822 25.63 20.76 -1.92
CA ILE A 822 24.21 20.43 -1.70
C ILE A 822 23.37 21.30 -2.65
N SER A 823 22.37 20.69 -3.28
CA SER A 823 21.20 21.38 -3.80
C SER A 823 19.97 21.00 -2.98
N TRP A 824 19.15 21.98 -2.62
CA TRP A 824 17.87 21.80 -1.92
C TRP A 824 16.75 22.32 -2.81
N ASN A 825 15.79 21.47 -3.15
CA ASN A 825 14.63 21.81 -4.00
C ASN A 825 15.06 22.54 -5.31
N GLY A 826 16.11 22.03 -5.96
CA GLY A 826 16.68 22.59 -7.20
C GLY A 826 17.55 23.85 -7.04
N LYS A 827 17.59 24.47 -5.85
CA LYS A 827 18.44 25.63 -5.54
C LYS A 827 19.81 25.13 -5.05
N ARG A 828 20.92 25.66 -5.58
CA ARG A 828 22.27 25.34 -5.07
C ARG A 828 22.50 26.08 -3.75
N LEU A 829 23.02 25.39 -2.73
CA LEU A 829 23.32 26.00 -1.43
C LEU A 829 24.80 26.30 -1.28
N GLU A 830 25.12 27.37 -0.53
CA GLU A 830 26.46 27.57 0.01
C GLU A 830 26.79 26.41 0.97
N THR A 831 27.74 25.58 0.56
CA THR A 831 27.99 24.27 1.17
C THR A 831 29.37 24.28 1.83
N ILE A 832 29.42 23.95 3.12
CA ILE A 832 30.65 23.81 3.90
C ILE A 832 30.89 22.33 4.17
N LYS A 833 32.08 21.83 3.83
CA LYS A 833 32.49 20.46 4.14
C LYS A 833 33.03 20.38 5.57
N THR A 834 32.52 19.44 6.36
CA THR A 834 32.94 19.23 7.75
C THR A 834 34.30 18.51 7.81
N PRO A 835 35.02 18.55 8.95
CA PRO A 835 36.28 17.83 9.12
C PRO A 835 36.18 16.30 8.90
N TYR A 836 34.99 15.73 9.14
CA TYR A 836 34.68 14.30 8.98
C TYR A 836 34.01 13.96 7.63
N GLY A 837 33.95 14.92 6.70
CA GLY A 837 33.59 14.69 5.30
C GLY A 837 32.12 14.90 4.93
N ALA A 838 31.22 15.14 5.89
CA ALA A 838 29.85 15.52 5.62
C ALA A 838 29.77 16.91 4.95
N LEU A 839 28.65 17.20 4.29
CA LEU A 839 28.34 18.50 3.72
C LEU A 839 27.30 19.20 4.59
N THR A 840 27.46 20.50 4.84
CA THR A 840 26.52 21.30 5.64
C THR A 840 26.11 22.57 4.92
N ALA A 841 24.87 22.99 5.08
CA ALA A 841 24.35 24.26 4.58
C ALA A 841 23.23 24.79 5.49
N LYS A 842 22.85 26.07 5.31
CA LYS A 842 21.72 26.69 6.01
C LYS A 842 20.45 26.61 5.16
N LEU A 843 19.34 26.21 5.78
CA LEU A 843 18.00 26.28 5.20
C LEU A 843 17.22 27.42 5.84
N LYS A 844 16.46 28.13 5.01
CA LYS A 844 15.48 29.13 5.47
C LYS A 844 14.23 28.41 6.00
N GLY A 845 13.53 29.07 6.92
CA GLY A 845 12.18 28.67 7.32
C GLY A 845 11.13 29.45 6.54
N THR A 846 9.88 29.34 6.97
CA THR A 846 8.71 30.01 6.38
C THR A 846 8.15 31.15 7.24
N SER A 847 8.85 31.52 8.32
CA SER A 847 8.45 32.53 9.31
C SER A 847 8.44 33.97 8.78
N ASP A 848 9.21 34.25 7.72
CA ASP A 848 9.24 35.55 7.01
C ASP A 848 8.25 35.62 5.83
N ARG A 849 7.76 34.45 5.36
CA ARG A 849 6.71 34.35 4.35
C ARG A 849 5.39 34.86 4.93
N LYS A 850 4.46 35.27 4.06
CA LYS A 850 3.11 35.71 4.47
C LYS A 850 2.06 35.03 3.61
N VAL A 851 1.12 34.34 4.25
CA VAL A 851 -0.09 33.84 3.62
C VAL A 851 -1.24 34.78 3.99
N ASN A 852 -1.89 35.35 2.97
CA ASN A 852 -3.06 36.22 3.16
C ASN A 852 -4.31 35.40 2.81
N LEU A 853 -5.02 34.90 3.82
CA LEU A 853 -6.33 34.26 3.60
C LEU A 853 -7.42 35.34 3.51
N PRO A 854 -8.27 35.34 2.47
CA PRO A 854 -9.33 36.32 2.32
C PRO A 854 -10.45 36.13 3.35
N GLU A 855 -11.11 37.24 3.72
CA GLU A 855 -12.36 37.17 4.48
C GLU A 855 -13.49 36.60 3.62
N LEU A 856 -14.22 35.63 4.16
CA LEU A 856 -15.41 35.06 3.53
C LEU A 856 -16.57 36.06 3.64
N SER A 857 -16.74 36.87 2.60
CA SER A 857 -17.72 37.95 2.52
C SER A 857 -18.51 37.89 1.20
N GLY A 858 -19.38 38.86 0.92
CA GLY A 858 -20.08 38.96 -0.37
C GLY A 858 -21.11 37.86 -0.67
N PHE A 859 -21.56 37.11 0.36
CA PHE A 859 -22.47 35.97 0.20
C PHE A 859 -23.79 36.33 -0.50
N LYS A 860 -24.17 35.43 -1.40
CA LYS A 860 -25.47 35.35 -2.06
C LYS A 860 -26.29 34.22 -1.46
N ALA A 861 -27.59 34.44 -1.26
CA ALA A 861 -28.43 33.45 -0.59
C ALA A 861 -29.85 33.34 -1.16
N VAL A 862 -30.42 32.14 -1.03
CA VAL A 862 -31.77 31.78 -1.46
C VAL A 862 -32.37 30.72 -0.52
N ASP A 863 -33.69 30.68 -0.40
CA ASP A 863 -34.40 29.55 0.24
C ASP A 863 -34.16 28.28 -0.58
N ALA A 864 -33.82 27.19 0.10
CA ALA A 864 -33.47 25.89 -0.48
C ALA A 864 -34.44 24.78 -0.04
N SER A 865 -35.63 25.16 0.42
CA SER A 865 -36.71 24.28 0.83
C SER A 865 -38.08 24.63 0.21
N PRO A 866 -38.18 24.93 -1.11
CA PRO A 866 -39.44 25.29 -1.77
C PRO A 866 -40.51 24.18 -1.66
N GLU A 867 -40.11 22.93 -1.41
CA GLU A 867 -41.01 21.78 -1.18
C GLU A 867 -41.86 21.89 0.09
N ILE A 868 -41.53 22.82 1.00
CA ILE A 868 -42.38 23.14 2.16
C ILE A 868 -43.69 23.81 1.69
N ASN A 869 -43.68 24.52 0.56
CA ASN A 869 -44.86 25.17 0.02
C ASN A 869 -45.89 24.11 -0.48
N PRO A 870 -47.16 24.15 -0.04
CA PRO A 870 -48.18 23.23 -0.53
C PRO A 870 -48.39 23.31 -2.04
N SER A 871 -48.17 24.49 -2.68
CA SER A 871 -48.29 24.66 -4.13
C SER A 871 -47.06 24.21 -4.95
N TYR A 872 -46.02 23.66 -4.29
CA TYR A 872 -44.86 23.11 -4.99
C TYR A 872 -45.25 21.97 -5.95
N ASN A 873 -44.68 21.99 -7.16
CA ASN A 873 -45.02 21.05 -8.22
C ASN A 873 -44.09 19.82 -8.22
N ASP A 874 -44.46 18.79 -7.46
CA ASP A 874 -43.72 17.52 -7.38
C ASP A 874 -44.18 16.48 -8.43
N LYS A 875 -44.69 16.90 -9.59
CA LYS A 875 -45.17 15.98 -10.64
C LYS A 875 -44.11 15.00 -11.15
N ASN A 876 -42.84 15.37 -11.09
CA ASN A 876 -41.70 14.60 -11.60
C ASN A 876 -41.14 13.61 -10.55
N TRP A 877 -41.60 13.68 -9.30
CA TRP A 877 -41.07 12.88 -8.20
C TRP A 877 -41.54 11.43 -8.25
N ILE A 878 -40.73 10.53 -7.70
CA ILE A 878 -41.07 9.11 -7.62
C ILE A 878 -42.26 8.93 -6.67
N VAL A 879 -43.32 8.28 -7.16
CA VAL A 879 -44.48 7.88 -6.33
C VAL A 879 -44.07 6.71 -5.45
N ALA A 880 -44.12 6.91 -4.13
CA ALA A 880 -43.74 5.91 -3.14
C ALA A 880 -44.94 5.02 -2.78
N ASN A 881 -45.27 4.08 -3.65
CA ASN A 881 -46.44 3.20 -3.53
C ASN A 881 -46.10 1.69 -3.38
N LYS A 882 -44.83 1.32 -3.17
CA LYS A 882 -44.43 -0.08 -2.97
C LYS A 882 -45.16 -0.68 -1.75
N THR A 883 -45.75 -1.86 -1.92
CA THR A 883 -46.38 -2.63 -0.83
C THR A 883 -45.47 -3.72 -0.24
N THR A 884 -44.29 -3.91 -0.83
CA THR A 884 -43.27 -4.90 -0.47
C THR A 884 -41.88 -4.28 -0.61
N THR A 885 -40.91 -4.85 0.11
CA THR A 885 -39.47 -4.50 0.06
C THR A 885 -38.66 -5.79 0.05
N LEU A 886 -37.42 -5.72 -0.46
CA LEU A 886 -36.45 -6.82 -0.30
C LEU A 886 -35.66 -6.70 1.01
N SER A 887 -35.72 -5.54 1.70
CA SER A 887 -34.96 -5.30 2.91
C SER A 887 -35.31 -6.31 4.01
N PRO A 888 -34.32 -6.86 4.73
CA PRO A 888 -34.57 -7.72 5.88
C PRO A 888 -35.28 -6.99 7.03
N VAL A 889 -35.32 -5.65 7.02
CA VAL A 889 -36.02 -4.84 8.02
C VAL A 889 -37.46 -4.60 7.58
N LYS A 890 -38.42 -5.18 8.30
CA LYS A 890 -39.84 -5.00 8.00
C LYS A 890 -40.28 -3.53 8.20
N PRO A 891 -41.00 -2.91 7.24
CA PRO A 891 -41.57 -1.57 7.41
C PRO A 891 -42.66 -1.57 8.49
N LEU A 892 -42.75 -0.48 9.26
CA LEU A 892 -43.72 -0.34 10.35
C LEU A 892 -45.13 0.01 9.85
N THR A 893 -45.22 0.61 8.66
CA THR A 893 -46.47 0.94 7.95
C THR A 893 -46.31 0.74 6.44
N LEU A 894 -47.41 0.72 5.68
CA LEU A 894 -47.39 0.74 4.21
C LEU A 894 -47.97 2.08 3.69
N PRO A 895 -47.57 2.55 2.49
CA PRO A 895 -46.54 1.98 1.60
C PRO A 895 -45.13 2.04 2.19
N VAL A 896 -44.19 1.31 1.59
CA VAL A 896 -42.77 1.32 1.98
C VAL A 896 -42.19 2.71 1.67
N LEU A 897 -41.49 3.30 2.64
CA LEU A 897 -40.87 4.64 2.54
C LEU A 897 -39.34 4.61 2.75
N PHE A 898 -38.72 3.44 2.56
CA PHE A 898 -37.27 3.29 2.56
C PHE A 898 -36.69 3.90 1.28
N SER A 899 -35.63 4.71 1.38
CA SER A 899 -35.08 5.45 0.24
C SER A 899 -34.31 4.59 -0.76
N SER A 900 -33.60 3.55 -0.31
CA SER A 900 -32.92 2.59 -1.18
C SER A 900 -33.89 1.84 -2.10
N ASP A 901 -35.10 1.54 -1.64
CA ASP A 901 -36.19 0.96 -2.45
C ASP A 901 -36.58 1.85 -3.64
N TYR A 902 -36.32 3.14 -3.58
CA TYR A 902 -36.56 4.11 -4.66
C TYR A 902 -35.26 4.63 -5.28
N LYS A 903 -34.17 3.87 -5.15
CA LYS A 903 -32.86 4.13 -5.79
C LYS A 903 -32.18 5.43 -5.35
N PHE A 904 -32.47 5.88 -4.13
CA PHE A 904 -31.84 7.04 -3.52
C PHE A 904 -30.98 6.60 -2.32
N TYR A 905 -29.68 6.45 -2.52
CA TYR A 905 -28.80 5.78 -1.56
C TYR A 905 -28.01 6.72 -0.63
N ALA A 906 -27.71 7.96 -1.06
CA ALA A 906 -26.84 8.90 -0.34
C ALA A 906 -27.47 10.28 -0.10
N GLY A 907 -26.96 10.99 0.93
CA GLY A 907 -27.39 12.34 1.32
C GLY A 907 -28.85 12.48 1.77
N ALA A 908 -29.34 13.71 1.93
CA ALA A 908 -30.68 14.01 2.44
C ALA A 908 -31.79 13.47 1.51
N LYS A 909 -33.00 13.26 2.05
CA LYS A 909 -34.21 12.84 1.32
C LYS A 909 -35.39 13.72 1.68
N ILE A 910 -36.32 13.92 0.73
CA ILE A 910 -37.58 14.63 0.95
C ILE A 910 -38.75 13.72 0.58
N TYR A 911 -39.76 13.72 1.44
CA TYR A 911 -41.01 13.00 1.27
C TYR A 911 -42.18 13.97 1.26
N ARG A 912 -43.17 13.72 0.40
CA ARG A 912 -44.45 14.44 0.39
C ARG A 912 -45.61 13.45 0.49
N GLY A 913 -46.34 13.51 1.61
CA GLY A 913 -47.48 12.66 1.93
C GLY A 913 -48.78 13.44 1.81
N TYR A 914 -49.69 12.96 0.97
CA TYR A 914 -50.96 13.59 0.64
C TYR A 914 -52.11 12.91 1.39
N PHE A 915 -53.02 13.68 1.98
CA PHE A 915 -54.23 13.13 2.62
C PHE A 915 -55.41 14.11 2.60
N SER A 916 -56.61 13.58 2.38
CA SER A 916 -57.85 14.36 2.26
C SER A 916 -58.69 14.40 3.55
N ASP A 917 -58.36 13.59 4.56
CA ASP A 917 -59.17 13.43 5.76
C ASP A 917 -58.87 14.49 6.85
N LYS A 918 -59.83 15.40 7.07
CA LYS A 918 -59.80 16.40 8.15
C LYS A 918 -59.85 15.81 9.57
N ALA A 919 -60.28 14.55 9.74
CA ALA A 919 -60.36 13.89 11.04
C ALA A 919 -58.97 13.61 11.63
N ALA A 920 -57.91 13.59 10.82
CA ALA A 920 -56.53 13.45 11.29
C ALA A 920 -56.16 14.65 12.19
N THR A 921 -55.75 14.36 13.42
CA THR A 921 -55.33 15.35 14.44
C THR A 921 -53.87 15.23 14.84
N SER A 922 -53.23 14.10 14.56
CA SER A 922 -51.82 13.89 14.85
C SER A 922 -51.19 12.87 13.90
N LEU A 923 -49.85 12.85 13.92
CA LEU A 923 -49.00 11.96 13.14
C LEU A 923 -48.05 11.23 14.08
N ASN A 924 -48.06 9.90 14.09
CA ASN A 924 -46.96 9.13 14.68
C ASN A 924 -45.99 8.73 13.57
N MET A 925 -44.71 9.06 13.72
CA MET A 925 -43.69 8.83 12.69
C MET A 925 -42.37 8.34 13.30
N THR A 926 -41.74 7.37 12.63
CA THR A 926 -40.40 6.86 12.93
C THR A 926 -39.49 7.05 11.73
N VAL A 927 -38.31 7.65 11.93
CA VAL A 927 -37.34 7.99 10.89
C VAL A 927 -35.97 7.41 11.25
N GLN A 928 -35.28 6.84 10.27
CA GLN A 928 -33.93 6.28 10.39
C GLN A 928 -32.98 6.93 9.38
N GLY A 929 -31.95 7.60 9.88
CA GLY A 929 -30.94 8.29 9.03
C GLY A 929 -29.50 7.86 9.31
N GLY A 930 -29.30 6.94 10.25
CA GLY A 930 -28.02 6.72 10.95
C GLY A 930 -27.96 7.53 12.25
N VAL A 931 -27.01 7.23 13.13
CA VAL A 931 -26.82 8.04 14.35
C VAL A 931 -26.47 9.49 14.01
N ALA A 932 -26.78 10.40 14.92
CA ALA A 932 -26.71 11.86 14.77
C ALA A 932 -27.57 12.47 13.64
N ALA A 933 -28.19 11.69 12.75
CA ALA A 933 -29.16 12.17 11.77
C ALA A 933 -30.43 12.71 12.46
N GLY A 934 -31.11 13.64 11.81
CA GLY A 934 -32.32 14.29 12.29
C GLY A 934 -33.27 14.58 11.14
N TRP A 935 -34.42 15.17 11.44
CA TRP A 935 -35.45 15.41 10.44
C TRP A 935 -36.38 16.53 10.88
N ASN A 936 -37.10 17.09 9.91
CA ASN A 936 -38.15 18.09 10.11
C ASN A 936 -39.39 17.72 9.31
N ALA A 937 -40.57 18.09 9.83
CA ALA A 937 -41.85 17.90 9.19
C ALA A 937 -42.64 19.22 9.17
N TRP A 938 -43.35 19.46 8.07
CA TRP A 938 -44.25 20.60 7.86
C TRP A 938 -45.59 20.10 7.30
N LEU A 939 -46.70 20.71 7.72
CA LEU A 939 -48.03 20.43 7.19
C LEU A 939 -48.58 21.71 6.54
N ASN A 940 -48.90 21.65 5.25
CA ASN A 940 -49.39 22.78 4.45
C ASN A 940 -48.49 24.04 4.57
N GLY A 941 -47.17 23.85 4.63
CA GLY A 941 -46.19 24.92 4.81
C GLY A 941 -46.01 25.45 6.25
N ARG A 942 -46.69 24.89 7.25
CA ARG A 942 -46.48 25.22 8.67
C ARG A 942 -45.55 24.20 9.33
N PRO A 943 -44.52 24.62 10.08
CA PRO A 943 -43.72 23.72 10.90
C PRO A 943 -44.61 22.87 11.82
N LEU A 944 -44.44 21.55 11.76
CA LEU A 944 -45.23 20.58 12.51
C LEU A 944 -44.40 19.96 13.64
N GLY A 945 -43.13 19.69 13.39
CA GLY A 945 -42.21 19.13 14.37
C GLY A 945 -40.89 18.72 13.77
N TYR A 946 -39.96 18.30 14.62
CA TYR A 946 -38.62 17.91 14.24
C TYR A 946 -38.03 16.92 15.25
N HIS A 947 -36.93 16.27 14.87
CA HIS A 947 -36.01 15.66 15.82
C HIS A 947 -34.59 16.20 15.60
N PRO A 948 -33.91 16.68 16.67
CA PRO A 948 -32.57 17.27 16.56
C PRO A 948 -31.49 16.25 16.22
N GLY A 949 -31.80 14.96 16.28
CA GLY A 949 -30.84 13.85 16.15
C GLY A 949 -30.19 13.49 17.49
N ASN A 950 -29.57 12.31 17.54
CA ASN A 950 -28.97 11.75 18.75
C ASN A 950 -27.77 10.88 18.38
N ALA A 951 -26.63 11.06 19.05
CA ALA A 951 -25.38 10.36 18.78
C ALA A 951 -25.42 8.83 19.03
N SER A 952 -26.44 8.32 19.72
CA SER A 952 -26.57 6.91 20.12
C SER A 952 -27.81 6.20 19.57
N LEU A 953 -28.68 6.90 18.83
CA LEU A 953 -29.91 6.33 18.26
C LEU A 953 -29.88 6.38 16.73
N THR A 954 -29.94 5.21 16.09
CA THR A 954 -29.98 5.08 14.62
C THR A 954 -31.32 5.53 14.02
N SER A 955 -32.41 5.31 14.75
CA SER A 955 -33.76 5.75 14.43
C SER A 955 -34.42 6.51 15.59
N THR A 956 -35.37 7.37 15.25
CA THR A 956 -36.02 8.30 16.18
C THR A 956 -37.52 8.38 15.86
N SER A 957 -38.36 8.44 16.90
CA SER A 957 -39.82 8.44 16.77
C SER A 957 -40.44 9.66 17.44
N ALA A 958 -41.52 10.19 16.87
CA ALA A 958 -42.26 11.30 17.44
C ALA A 958 -43.76 11.22 17.13
N LEU A 959 -44.58 11.65 18.10
CA LEU A 959 -46.00 11.93 17.93
C LEU A 959 -46.19 13.45 17.77
N LEU A 960 -46.58 13.89 16.58
CA LEU A 960 -46.72 15.30 16.22
C LEU A 960 -48.18 15.73 16.20
N SER A 961 -48.50 16.84 16.88
CA SER A 961 -49.86 17.39 16.97
C SER A 961 -50.16 18.33 15.80
N PHE A 962 -51.31 18.17 15.14
CA PHE A 962 -51.78 19.09 14.10
C PHE A 962 -52.45 20.36 14.65
N SER A 963 -52.40 20.59 15.98
CA SER A 963 -52.98 21.78 16.62
C SER A 963 -52.50 23.11 16.04
N ASN A 964 -51.26 23.14 15.52
CA ASN A 964 -50.59 24.35 15.06
C ASN A 964 -50.66 24.53 13.52
N ALA A 965 -51.39 23.65 12.82
CA ALA A 965 -51.49 23.66 11.35
C ALA A 965 -52.95 23.60 10.88
N THR A 966 -53.32 24.49 9.97
CA THR A 966 -54.65 24.52 9.39
C THR A 966 -54.80 23.39 8.37
N ARG A 967 -55.75 22.49 8.63
CA ARG A 967 -56.18 21.44 7.70
C ARG A 967 -57.33 21.96 6.86
N THR A 968 -57.32 21.68 5.56
CA THR A 968 -58.41 22.02 4.65
C THR A 968 -59.38 20.85 4.50
N ASP A 969 -60.67 21.17 4.44
CA ASP A 969 -61.77 20.21 4.27
C ASP A 969 -62.09 20.08 2.77
N GLY A 970 -62.08 18.87 2.23
CA GLY A 970 -62.31 18.63 0.80
C GLY A 970 -61.19 19.08 -0.16
N GLN A 971 -60.03 19.50 0.36
CA GLN A 971 -58.79 19.73 -0.41
C GLN A 971 -57.67 18.84 0.15
N SER A 972 -56.72 18.44 -0.70
CA SER A 972 -55.63 17.56 -0.27
C SER A 972 -54.64 18.33 0.62
N ASN A 973 -54.39 17.81 1.81
CA ASN A 973 -53.39 18.30 2.75
C ASN A 973 -52.03 17.64 2.44
N VAL A 974 -50.95 18.42 2.55
CA VAL A 974 -49.60 17.98 2.20
C VAL A 974 -48.68 18.02 3.42
N LEU A 975 -48.20 16.86 3.82
CA LEU A 975 -47.14 16.65 4.80
C LEU A 975 -45.79 16.57 4.06
N THR A 976 -44.92 17.55 4.23
CA THR A 976 -43.53 17.50 3.75
C THR A 976 -42.61 17.07 4.89
N VAL A 977 -41.77 16.06 4.66
CA VAL A 977 -40.76 15.58 5.63
C VAL A 977 -39.39 15.59 4.97
N ILE A 978 -38.42 16.28 5.58
CA ILE A 978 -37.02 16.27 5.14
C ILE A 978 -36.22 15.45 6.16
N THR A 979 -35.52 14.41 5.69
CA THR A 979 -34.73 13.50 6.52
C THR A 979 -33.25 13.62 6.18
N ASP A 980 -32.42 13.81 7.20
CA ASP A 980 -30.97 13.84 7.08
C ASP A 980 -30.36 12.44 6.99
N TYR A 981 -29.08 12.37 6.63
CA TYR A 981 -28.36 11.14 6.34
C TYR A 981 -26.90 11.20 6.83
N THR A 982 -26.45 10.20 7.57
CA THR A 982 -25.06 10.07 8.08
C THR A 982 -24.32 8.83 7.56
N GLY A 983 -24.81 8.20 6.48
CA GLY A 983 -24.26 6.97 5.89
C GLY A 983 -25.15 5.75 6.13
N HIS A 984 -24.93 4.65 5.41
CA HIS A 984 -25.37 3.30 5.81
C HIS A 984 -24.43 2.71 6.86
N ASP A 985 -24.98 1.86 7.73
CA ASP A 985 -24.23 1.26 8.83
C ASP A 985 -23.24 0.18 8.34
N GLN A 986 -22.37 -0.27 9.22
CA GLN A 986 -21.51 -1.45 9.02
C GLN A 986 -22.27 -2.74 9.36
N THR A 987 -21.75 -3.91 8.98
CA THR A 987 -22.43 -5.21 9.27
C THR A 987 -22.60 -5.52 10.75
N SER A 988 -21.89 -4.81 11.64
CA SER A 988 -21.97 -4.92 13.10
C SER A 988 -23.19 -4.23 13.74
N THR A 989 -23.93 -3.40 13.01
CA THR A 989 -25.01 -2.58 13.60
C THR A 989 -26.39 -3.25 13.45
N GLY A 990 -27.03 -3.64 14.56
CA GLY A 990 -28.36 -4.25 14.49
C GLY A 990 -29.46 -3.33 13.89
N PRO A 991 -30.57 -3.89 13.38
CA PRO A 991 -30.84 -5.33 13.21
C PRO A 991 -30.20 -5.97 11.95
N ALA A 992 -29.83 -5.19 10.93
CA ALA A 992 -29.42 -5.72 9.61
C ALA A 992 -28.16 -5.06 9.01
N GLY A 993 -27.39 -4.33 9.80
CA GLY A 993 -26.12 -3.73 9.38
C GLY A 993 -26.27 -2.76 8.21
N ALA A 994 -25.48 -2.95 7.16
CA ALA A 994 -25.54 -2.12 5.96
C ALA A 994 -26.90 -2.14 5.22
N GLU A 995 -27.75 -3.16 5.46
CA GLU A 995 -29.11 -3.24 4.93
C GLU A 995 -30.16 -2.52 5.80
N ASN A 996 -29.75 -1.88 6.90
CA ASN A 996 -30.62 -1.02 7.70
C ASN A 996 -31.16 0.13 6.83
N PRO A 997 -32.48 0.22 6.59
CA PRO A 997 -33.04 1.18 5.64
C PRO A 997 -32.85 2.62 6.10
N ARG A 998 -32.90 3.55 5.15
CA ARG A 998 -32.81 5.00 5.39
C ARG A 998 -34.10 5.69 4.94
N GLY A 999 -34.55 6.70 5.68
CA GLY A 999 -35.81 7.39 5.43
C GLY A 999 -36.85 7.14 6.53
N ILE A 1000 -38.12 7.02 6.14
CA ILE A 1000 -39.24 6.83 7.08
C ILE A 1000 -39.46 5.32 7.28
N LEU A 1001 -39.30 4.84 8.52
CA LEU A 1001 -39.58 3.43 8.87
C LEU A 1001 -41.08 3.15 8.96
N GLY A 1002 -41.84 4.15 9.38
CA GLY A 1002 -43.29 4.15 9.29
C GLY A 1002 -43.91 5.46 9.73
N THR A 1003 -45.16 5.66 9.32
CA THR A 1003 -45.90 6.91 9.44
C THR A 1003 -47.40 6.63 9.48
N GLN A 1004 -48.07 7.13 10.51
CA GLN A 1004 -49.47 6.81 10.80
C GLN A 1004 -50.23 8.08 11.19
N LEU A 1005 -51.22 8.47 10.36
CA LEU A 1005 -52.20 9.48 10.72
C LEU A 1005 -53.14 8.94 11.79
N LEU A 1006 -53.50 9.79 12.75
CA LEU A 1006 -54.35 9.44 13.88
C LEU A 1006 -55.45 10.50 14.06
N ALA A 1007 -56.68 10.05 14.24
CA ALA A 1007 -57.79 10.89 14.67
C ALA A 1007 -57.75 11.15 16.19
N ALA A 1008 -58.58 12.08 16.68
CA ALA A 1008 -58.60 12.49 18.10
C ALA A 1008 -58.86 11.34 19.08
N ASN A 1009 -59.58 10.30 18.64
CA ASN A 1009 -59.88 9.09 19.40
C ASN A 1009 -58.85 7.95 19.21
N GLY A 1010 -57.73 8.21 18.53
CA GLY A 1010 -56.70 7.22 18.21
C GLY A 1010 -56.98 6.34 16.99
N THR A 1011 -58.07 6.58 16.24
CA THR A 1011 -58.35 5.83 15.00
C THR A 1011 -57.24 6.05 13.98
N LYS A 1012 -56.73 4.97 13.41
CA LYS A 1012 -55.72 4.98 12.34
C LYS A 1012 -56.35 5.40 11.01
N LEU A 1013 -55.79 6.42 10.39
CA LEU A 1013 -56.21 6.94 9.07
C LEU A 1013 -55.12 6.69 8.02
N SER A 1014 -55.48 6.76 6.74
CA SER A 1014 -54.55 6.48 5.63
C SER A 1014 -54.11 7.77 4.93
N PHE A 1015 -52.92 7.73 4.32
CA PHE A 1015 -52.53 8.71 3.29
C PHE A 1015 -53.08 8.28 1.93
N ASP A 1016 -53.43 9.25 1.09
CA ASP A 1016 -53.91 9.03 -0.28
C ASP A 1016 -52.75 8.68 -1.22
N GLN A 1017 -51.59 9.33 -1.04
CA GLN A 1017 -50.38 9.10 -1.82
C GLN A 1017 -49.13 9.51 -1.04
N TRP A 1018 -48.01 8.84 -1.29
CA TRP A 1018 -46.68 9.32 -0.95
C TRP A 1018 -45.83 9.55 -2.20
N LYS A 1019 -44.91 10.52 -2.12
CA LYS A 1019 -43.84 10.76 -3.08
C LYS A 1019 -42.51 10.93 -2.35
N ILE A 1020 -41.41 10.60 -3.03
CA ILE A 1020 -40.04 10.71 -2.52
C ILE A 1020 -39.12 11.32 -3.58
N GLN A 1021 -38.17 12.12 -3.11
CA GLN A 1021 -37.05 12.63 -3.91
C GLN A 1021 -35.74 12.53 -3.12
N GLY A 1022 -34.69 12.03 -3.78
CA GLY A 1022 -33.29 12.07 -3.34
C GLY A 1022 -32.43 12.86 -4.32
N ASN A 1023 -31.17 12.46 -4.48
CA ASN A 1023 -30.22 13.11 -5.38
C ASN A 1023 -30.70 13.14 -6.83
N ALA A 1024 -30.21 14.11 -7.61
CA ALA A 1024 -30.50 14.20 -9.04
C ALA A 1024 -29.97 12.96 -9.79
N GLY A 1025 -30.76 12.45 -10.73
CA GLY A 1025 -30.47 11.21 -11.48
C GLY A 1025 -30.59 9.89 -10.70
N GLY A 1026 -30.77 9.91 -9.37
CA GLY A 1026 -30.82 8.68 -8.56
C GLY A 1026 -29.55 7.83 -8.73
N GLU A 1027 -29.68 6.62 -9.27
CA GLU A 1027 -28.55 5.70 -9.52
C GLU A 1027 -27.72 6.02 -10.78
N GLU A 1028 -28.15 6.98 -11.62
CA GLU A 1028 -27.48 7.32 -12.90
C GLU A 1028 -26.11 8.01 -12.74
N ASN A 1029 -25.77 8.48 -11.53
CA ASN A 1029 -24.44 9.06 -11.20
C ASN A 1029 -24.01 10.21 -12.14
N ILE A 1030 -24.87 11.22 -12.26
CA ILE A 1030 -24.71 12.36 -13.19
C ILE A 1030 -23.48 13.28 -12.92
N ASP A 1031 -22.75 13.03 -11.82
CA ASP A 1031 -21.44 13.61 -11.53
C ASP A 1031 -20.44 12.48 -11.20
N ALA A 1032 -20.04 11.73 -12.23
CA ALA A 1032 -19.15 10.59 -12.06
C ALA A 1032 -17.79 10.94 -11.42
N VAL A 1033 -17.30 12.17 -11.60
CA VAL A 1033 -16.02 12.64 -11.03
C VAL A 1033 -16.08 12.73 -9.51
N ARG A 1034 -17.16 13.31 -8.95
CA ARG A 1034 -17.38 13.36 -7.50
C ARG A 1034 -18.06 12.09 -6.96
N GLY A 1035 -18.65 11.29 -7.84
CA GLY A 1035 -19.18 9.96 -7.54
C GLY A 1035 -20.53 9.96 -6.81
N PRO A 1036 -21.08 8.76 -6.57
CA PRO A 1036 -22.51 8.57 -6.26
C PRO A 1036 -22.95 9.03 -4.88
N MET A 1037 -22.00 9.41 -4.01
CA MET A 1037 -22.30 9.79 -2.62
C MET A 1037 -22.21 11.31 -2.37
N ASN A 1038 -21.62 12.10 -3.28
CA ASN A 1038 -21.32 13.52 -3.04
C ASN A 1038 -22.56 14.41 -2.89
N GLU A 1039 -23.67 14.07 -3.57
CA GLU A 1039 -24.89 14.87 -3.61
C GLU A 1039 -26.03 14.17 -2.86
N GLY A 1040 -26.72 14.91 -2.00
CA GLY A 1040 -28.02 14.55 -1.45
C GLY A 1040 -29.20 15.09 -2.25
N GLY A 1041 -30.39 14.99 -1.67
CA GLY A 1041 -31.64 15.37 -2.31
C GLY A 1041 -32.10 16.80 -2.10
N LEU A 1042 -31.39 17.67 -1.37
CA LEU A 1042 -31.87 19.05 -1.15
C LEU A 1042 -31.99 19.80 -2.48
N TYR A 1043 -32.94 20.74 -2.57
CA TYR A 1043 -33.28 21.44 -3.81
C TYR A 1043 -32.05 22.02 -4.54
N GLY A 1044 -31.14 22.65 -3.80
CA GLY A 1044 -29.89 23.18 -4.35
C GLY A 1044 -28.88 22.12 -4.81
N GLU A 1045 -28.85 20.94 -4.17
CA GLU A 1045 -28.01 19.83 -4.62
C GLU A 1045 -28.54 19.27 -5.94
N ARG A 1046 -29.86 19.05 -6.04
CA ARG A 1046 -30.50 18.55 -7.28
C ARG A 1046 -30.27 19.48 -8.47
N LEU A 1047 -30.32 20.79 -8.23
CA LEU A 1047 -30.02 21.82 -9.23
C LEU A 1047 -28.53 22.10 -9.44
N GLY A 1048 -27.63 21.51 -8.64
CA GLY A 1048 -26.19 21.71 -8.80
C GLY A 1048 -25.64 23.05 -8.29
N TRP A 1049 -26.32 23.73 -7.37
CA TRP A 1049 -25.92 25.06 -6.85
C TRP A 1049 -24.56 25.07 -6.14
N HIS A 1050 -24.07 23.91 -5.69
CA HIS A 1050 -22.71 23.71 -5.16
C HIS A 1050 -21.62 23.75 -6.23
N LEU A 1051 -21.97 23.58 -7.51
CA LEU A 1051 -21.00 23.37 -8.58
C LEU A 1051 -20.33 24.68 -9.04
N PRO A 1052 -19.02 24.65 -9.39
CA PRO A 1052 -18.34 25.80 -9.97
C PRO A 1052 -19.04 26.33 -11.21
N GLY A 1053 -19.21 27.65 -11.29
CA GLY A 1053 -19.82 28.32 -12.45
C GLY A 1053 -21.34 28.39 -12.43
N PHE A 1054 -22.03 27.94 -11.38
CA PHE A 1054 -23.44 28.31 -11.16
C PHE A 1054 -23.58 29.83 -10.95
N ASP A 1055 -24.61 30.44 -11.54
CA ASP A 1055 -24.84 31.89 -11.45
C ASP A 1055 -25.77 32.26 -10.28
N THR A 1056 -25.23 33.03 -9.34
CA THR A 1056 -25.93 33.55 -8.16
C THR A 1056 -26.30 35.03 -8.27
N ALA A 1057 -26.16 35.65 -9.45
CA ALA A 1057 -26.43 37.08 -9.65
C ALA A 1057 -27.86 37.50 -9.26
N THR A 1058 -28.84 36.62 -9.49
CA THR A 1058 -30.27 36.84 -9.16
C THR A 1058 -30.60 36.64 -7.67
N TRP A 1059 -29.69 36.08 -6.88
CA TRP A 1059 -29.91 35.82 -5.46
C TRP A 1059 -29.71 37.07 -4.61
N ALA A 1060 -30.42 37.11 -3.48
CA ALA A 1060 -30.29 38.18 -2.49
C ALA A 1060 -28.90 38.19 -1.84
N ALA A 1061 -28.39 39.36 -1.48
CA ALA A 1061 -27.21 39.46 -0.63
C ALA A 1061 -27.61 39.19 0.84
N ALA A 1062 -26.99 38.18 1.45
CA ALA A 1062 -27.18 37.82 2.85
C ALA A 1062 -26.10 36.81 3.27
N SER A 1063 -25.66 36.87 4.54
CA SER A 1063 -24.57 36.04 5.06
C SER A 1063 -25.06 35.02 6.10
N PRO A 1064 -24.42 33.82 6.17
CA PRO A 1064 -24.75 32.80 7.16
C PRO A 1064 -24.38 33.20 8.61
N THR A 1065 -23.58 34.24 8.82
CA THR A 1065 -23.17 34.72 10.16
C THR A 1065 -24.01 35.90 10.66
N THR A 1066 -24.45 36.80 9.78
CA THR A 1066 -25.27 37.96 10.14
C THR A 1066 -26.75 37.62 10.12
N ASP A 1067 -27.24 37.15 8.97
CA ASP A 1067 -28.65 36.96 8.65
C ASP A 1067 -29.12 35.54 8.99
N GLY A 1068 -28.37 34.53 8.52
CA GLY A 1068 -28.73 33.13 8.73
C GLY A 1068 -30.11 32.77 8.19
N VAL A 1069 -30.82 31.91 8.95
CA VAL A 1069 -32.11 31.33 8.59
C VAL A 1069 -33.13 31.66 9.66
N GLU A 1070 -34.27 32.19 9.25
CA GLU A 1070 -35.42 32.44 10.12
C GLU A 1070 -36.36 31.23 10.13
N GLY A 1071 -36.87 30.86 11.31
CA GLY A 1071 -37.80 29.73 11.46
C GLY A 1071 -37.18 28.36 11.17
N ALA A 1072 -38.03 27.33 11.14
CA ALA A 1072 -37.65 26.00 10.69
C ALA A 1072 -37.68 25.93 9.16
N ALA A 1073 -36.53 26.14 8.52
CA ALA A 1073 -36.34 26.21 7.07
C ALA A 1073 -34.89 25.83 6.66
N ILE A 1074 -34.62 25.76 5.35
CA ILE A 1074 -33.28 25.53 4.80
C ILE A 1074 -32.91 26.70 3.89
N ARG A 1075 -31.73 27.31 4.11
CA ARG A 1075 -31.22 28.38 3.25
C ARG A 1075 -29.83 28.02 2.72
N TRP A 1076 -29.63 28.30 1.44
CA TRP A 1076 -28.36 28.12 0.76
C TRP A 1076 -27.62 29.45 0.70
N PHE A 1077 -26.33 29.45 1.05
CA PHE A 1077 -25.44 30.60 0.94
C PHE A 1077 -24.28 30.22 0.03
N THR A 1078 -23.86 31.12 -0.85
CA THR A 1078 -22.71 30.90 -1.74
C THR A 1078 -21.90 32.17 -1.88
N THR A 1079 -20.57 32.02 -1.86
CA THR A 1079 -19.63 33.11 -2.18
C THR A 1079 -18.46 32.57 -3.00
N LYS A 1080 -17.64 33.49 -3.50
CA LYS A 1080 -16.40 33.23 -4.21
C LYS A 1080 -15.24 33.90 -3.50
N PHE A 1081 -14.09 33.24 -3.44
CA PHE A 1081 -12.85 33.81 -2.90
C PHE A 1081 -11.66 33.37 -3.75
N THR A 1082 -10.61 34.17 -3.79
CA THR A 1082 -9.39 33.86 -4.55
C THR A 1082 -8.23 33.59 -3.60
N LEU A 1083 -7.46 32.55 -3.87
CA LEU A 1083 -6.18 32.28 -3.21
C LEU A 1083 -5.04 32.55 -4.18
N ASP A 1084 -3.91 33.01 -3.64
CA ASP A 1084 -2.64 33.13 -4.36
C ASP A 1084 -1.49 32.71 -3.43
N ILE A 1085 -1.40 31.40 -3.17
CA ILE A 1085 -0.35 30.80 -2.35
C ILE A 1085 0.92 30.62 -3.21
N ASP A 1086 2.09 30.98 -2.68
CA ASP A 1086 3.37 30.82 -3.37
C ASP A 1086 3.62 29.37 -3.81
N THR A 1087 4.20 29.17 -5.00
CA THR A 1087 4.31 27.83 -5.64
C THR A 1087 5.19 26.84 -4.89
N ASP A 1088 6.13 27.33 -4.07
CA ASP A 1088 7.06 26.56 -3.26
C ASP A 1088 6.57 26.32 -1.83
N LEU A 1089 5.30 26.61 -1.51
CA LEU A 1089 4.72 26.37 -0.17
C LEU A 1089 3.70 25.23 -0.15
N ASP A 1090 3.79 24.35 0.85
CA ASP A 1090 2.63 23.59 1.37
C ASP A 1090 1.98 24.43 2.48
N VAL A 1091 0.69 24.74 2.31
CA VAL A 1091 -0.11 25.48 3.27
C VAL A 1091 -1.43 24.74 3.44
N PRO A 1092 -1.55 23.84 4.44
CA PRO A 1092 -2.83 23.20 4.71
C PRO A 1092 -3.84 24.25 5.18
N ILE A 1093 -4.93 24.38 4.42
CA ILE A 1093 -6.02 25.34 4.63
C ILE A 1093 -7.29 24.58 4.97
N GLY A 1094 -8.16 25.18 5.78
CA GLY A 1094 -9.50 24.67 6.03
C GLY A 1094 -10.50 25.76 6.34
N VAL A 1095 -11.74 25.34 6.61
CA VAL A 1095 -12.83 26.20 7.06
C VAL A 1095 -13.09 25.94 8.54
N GLU A 1096 -13.09 26.99 9.35
CA GLU A 1096 -13.52 26.95 10.75
C GLU A 1096 -14.96 27.45 10.85
N MET A 1097 -15.82 26.66 11.49
CA MET A 1097 -17.24 26.95 11.71
C MET A 1097 -17.60 26.90 13.20
N GLY A 1098 -18.45 27.83 13.61
CA GLY A 1098 -18.97 27.97 14.97
C GLY A 1098 -20.40 28.50 14.94
N ALA A 1099 -21.18 28.17 15.96
CA ALA A 1099 -22.55 28.65 16.10
C ALA A 1099 -22.87 28.94 17.58
N PRO A 1100 -23.78 29.89 17.86
CA PRO A 1100 -24.15 30.25 19.23
C PRO A 1100 -24.59 29.04 20.05
N LYS A 1101 -24.23 29.01 21.34
CA LYS A 1101 -24.56 27.90 22.25
C LYS A 1101 -26.06 27.59 22.26
N GLY A 1102 -26.41 26.35 21.97
CA GLY A 1102 -27.81 25.89 21.90
C GLY A 1102 -28.47 26.07 20.54
N THR A 1103 -27.73 26.47 19.49
CA THR A 1103 -28.20 26.42 18.10
C THR A 1103 -28.48 24.98 17.70
N VAL A 1104 -29.72 24.69 17.29
CA VAL A 1104 -30.13 23.37 16.79
C VAL A 1104 -30.27 23.45 15.27
N ALA A 1105 -29.22 23.04 14.59
CA ALA A 1105 -29.09 23.18 13.14
C ALA A 1105 -28.25 22.06 12.53
N ARG A 1106 -28.31 21.95 11.20
CA ARG A 1106 -27.43 21.11 10.39
C ARG A 1106 -26.83 21.98 9.32
N VAL A 1107 -25.51 21.92 9.17
CA VAL A 1107 -24.78 22.76 8.23
C VAL A 1107 -23.93 21.88 7.32
N MET A 1108 -24.07 22.07 6.01
CA MET A 1108 -23.26 21.36 5.00
C MET A 1108 -22.36 22.35 4.28
N LEU A 1109 -21.10 21.96 4.09
CA LEU A 1109 -20.04 22.74 3.50
C LEU A 1109 -19.68 22.15 2.13
N PHE A 1110 -19.75 22.96 1.08
CA PHE A 1110 -19.30 22.57 -0.26
C PHE A 1110 -18.17 23.50 -0.72
N VAL A 1111 -17.09 22.92 -1.24
CA VAL A 1111 -15.96 23.64 -1.84
C VAL A 1111 -15.76 23.13 -3.26
N ASN A 1112 -15.89 24.02 -4.24
CA ASN A 1112 -15.80 23.69 -5.68
C ASN A 1112 -16.64 22.46 -6.10
N GLY A 1113 -17.84 22.31 -5.51
CA GLY A 1113 -18.78 21.21 -5.74
C GLY A 1113 -18.57 19.96 -4.88
N TYR A 1114 -17.48 19.84 -4.12
CA TYR A 1114 -17.27 18.73 -3.20
C TYR A 1114 -17.90 19.04 -1.84
N GLN A 1115 -18.76 18.15 -1.34
CA GLN A 1115 -19.24 18.22 0.05
C GLN A 1115 -18.08 17.83 0.98
N TYR A 1116 -17.54 18.78 1.75
CA TYR A 1116 -16.30 18.62 2.53
C TYR A 1116 -16.49 18.88 4.03
N GLY A 1117 -17.73 18.89 4.51
CA GLY A 1117 -18.02 19.19 5.91
C GLY A 1117 -19.49 19.07 6.26
N LYS A 1118 -19.77 18.33 7.33
CA LYS A 1118 -21.07 18.31 7.99
C LYS A 1118 -20.93 18.75 9.44
N PHE A 1119 -21.45 19.93 9.75
CA PHE A 1119 -21.39 20.55 11.07
C PHE A 1119 -22.77 20.50 11.74
N VAL A 1120 -22.82 19.95 12.96
CA VAL A 1120 -24.05 19.80 13.75
C VAL A 1120 -23.77 20.37 15.15
N PRO A 1121 -23.92 21.68 15.39
CA PRO A 1121 -23.38 22.38 16.56
C PRO A 1121 -23.86 21.85 17.93
N HIS A 1122 -25.04 21.27 18.00
CA HIS A 1122 -25.60 20.69 19.24
C HIS A 1122 -25.23 19.22 19.46
N ILE A 1123 -24.48 18.60 18.55
CA ILE A 1123 -23.93 17.23 18.70
C ILE A 1123 -22.39 17.27 18.67
N GLY A 1124 -21.80 17.96 17.70
CA GLY A 1124 -20.35 18.04 17.53
C GLY A 1124 -19.69 16.70 17.18
N PRO A 1125 -18.36 16.58 17.32
CA PRO A 1125 -17.43 17.57 17.88
C PRO A 1125 -16.71 18.45 16.85
N GLN A 1126 -16.76 18.11 15.55
CA GLN A 1126 -15.95 18.79 14.52
C GLN A 1126 -16.36 20.25 14.29
N THR A 1127 -15.41 21.18 14.43
CA THR A 1127 -15.56 22.62 14.12
C THR A 1127 -14.62 23.09 13.00
N ARG A 1128 -13.63 22.26 12.62
CA ARG A 1128 -12.62 22.59 11.61
C ARG A 1128 -12.61 21.54 10.50
N PHE A 1129 -12.58 22.00 9.27
CA PHE A 1129 -12.76 21.20 8.06
C PHE A 1129 -11.60 21.50 7.10
N PRO A 1130 -10.50 20.73 7.14
CA PRO A 1130 -9.38 20.91 6.22
C PRO A 1130 -9.81 20.53 4.80
N VAL A 1131 -9.28 21.24 3.80
CA VAL A 1131 -9.60 20.98 2.38
C VAL A 1131 -8.28 20.96 1.59
N PRO A 1132 -7.96 19.86 0.88
CA PRO A 1132 -6.66 19.71 0.24
C PRO A 1132 -6.51 20.59 -1.01
N PRO A 1133 -5.27 21.00 -1.38
CA PRO A 1133 -5.01 21.60 -2.69
C PRO A 1133 -5.44 20.63 -3.81
N GLY A 1134 -5.99 21.17 -4.90
CA GLY A 1134 -6.65 20.39 -5.96
C GLY A 1134 -8.17 20.34 -5.79
N ILE A 1135 -8.68 20.20 -4.56
CA ILE A 1135 -10.06 20.57 -4.23
C ILE A 1135 -10.15 22.09 -4.00
N LEU A 1136 -9.18 22.65 -3.26
CA LEU A 1136 -8.90 24.09 -3.29
C LEU A 1136 -7.98 24.45 -4.45
N ASN A 1137 -8.38 25.46 -5.21
CA ASN A 1137 -7.55 26.15 -6.18
C ASN A 1137 -6.66 27.14 -5.40
N VAL A 1138 -5.47 26.68 -4.98
CA VAL A 1138 -4.53 27.49 -4.17
C VAL A 1138 -3.92 28.68 -4.90
N LYS A 1139 -4.02 28.68 -6.24
CA LYS A 1139 -3.79 29.84 -7.12
C LYS A 1139 -4.99 30.01 -8.06
N GLY A 1140 -6.04 30.67 -7.59
CA GLY A 1140 -7.25 30.89 -8.38
C GLY A 1140 -8.52 31.13 -7.57
N GLU A 1141 -9.63 31.29 -8.30
CA GLU A 1141 -10.97 31.42 -7.73
C GLU A 1141 -11.47 30.08 -7.17
N ASN A 1142 -12.14 30.14 -6.03
CA ASN A 1142 -12.83 29.05 -5.37
C ASN A 1142 -14.29 29.45 -5.12
N THR A 1143 -15.22 28.52 -5.33
CA THR A 1143 -16.64 28.66 -4.96
C THR A 1143 -16.88 27.93 -3.63
N LEU A 1144 -17.45 28.64 -2.66
CA LEU A 1144 -17.83 28.13 -1.36
C LEU A 1144 -19.35 28.19 -1.23
N SER A 1145 -19.99 27.06 -0.91
CA SER A 1145 -21.39 27.05 -0.50
C SER A 1145 -21.53 26.52 0.94
N VAL A 1146 -22.41 27.17 1.70
CA VAL A 1146 -22.80 26.76 3.05
C VAL A 1146 -24.31 26.62 3.06
N VAL A 1147 -24.80 25.43 3.36
CA VAL A 1147 -26.24 25.15 3.49
C VAL A 1147 -26.57 25.13 4.97
N VAL A 1148 -27.47 26.01 5.43
CA VAL A 1148 -27.91 26.04 6.82
C VAL A 1148 -29.35 25.54 6.88
N TRP A 1149 -29.55 24.41 7.55
CA TRP A 1149 -30.85 23.86 7.89
C TRP A 1149 -31.14 24.16 9.37
N ALA A 1150 -32.00 25.15 9.60
CA ALA A 1150 -32.51 25.46 10.93
C ALA A 1150 -33.65 24.48 11.27
N GLN A 1151 -33.51 23.73 12.37
CA GLN A 1151 -34.51 22.70 12.71
C GLN A 1151 -35.67 23.25 13.57
N THR A 1152 -35.63 24.51 14.01
CA THR A 1152 -36.58 25.05 15.01
C THR A 1152 -37.06 26.45 14.64
N ASP A 1153 -38.22 26.86 15.16
CA ASP A 1153 -38.82 28.18 14.90
C ASP A 1153 -37.94 29.37 15.35
N LYS A 1154 -36.90 29.15 16.16
CA LYS A 1154 -35.90 30.17 16.51
C LYS A 1154 -34.97 30.55 15.35
N GLY A 1155 -34.98 29.79 14.25
CA GLY A 1155 -33.98 29.91 13.20
C GLY A 1155 -32.61 29.36 13.61
N ALA A 1156 -31.60 29.63 12.78
CA ALA A 1156 -30.20 29.31 13.05
C ALA A 1156 -29.25 30.22 12.27
N LYS A 1157 -28.10 30.53 12.85
CA LYS A 1157 -26.98 31.20 12.16
C LYS A 1157 -25.65 30.77 12.76
N LEU A 1158 -24.58 30.99 12.00
CA LEU A 1158 -23.20 30.81 12.47
C LEU A 1158 -22.76 32.05 13.27
N ASP A 1159 -21.81 31.90 14.17
CA ASP A 1159 -21.06 33.03 14.76
C ASP A 1159 -19.62 33.11 14.21
N THR A 1160 -19.12 31.99 13.68
CA THR A 1160 -17.79 31.85 13.11
C THR A 1160 -17.90 31.16 11.76
N LEU A 1161 -17.37 31.79 10.71
CA LEU A 1161 -17.15 31.17 9.41
C LEU A 1161 -15.93 31.86 8.77
N ARG A 1162 -14.79 31.18 8.72
CA ARG A 1162 -13.54 31.73 8.15
C ARG A 1162 -12.63 30.67 7.58
N LEU A 1163 -11.74 31.07 6.68
CA LEU A 1163 -10.58 30.27 6.29
C LEU A 1163 -9.54 30.29 7.42
N ILE A 1164 -8.87 29.17 7.63
CA ILE A 1164 -7.76 29.01 8.59
C ILE A 1164 -6.54 28.37 7.92
N GLU A 1165 -5.35 28.80 8.34
CA GLU A 1165 -4.05 28.17 8.04
C GLU A 1165 -3.69 27.26 9.23
N TYR A 1166 -3.36 25.98 8.96
CA TYR A 1166 -2.90 25.06 10.00
C TYR A 1166 -1.38 25.16 10.21
N ALA A 1167 -0.62 25.20 9.11
CA ALA A 1167 0.84 25.17 9.10
C ALA A 1167 1.40 25.71 7.77
N ARG A 1168 2.73 25.85 7.66
CA ARG A 1168 3.42 26.38 6.47
C ARG A 1168 4.81 25.79 6.27
N TYR A 1169 5.06 25.20 5.11
CA TYR A 1169 6.33 24.55 4.76
C TYR A 1169 6.84 25.03 3.40
N GLU A 1170 8.12 25.37 3.27
CA GLU A 1170 8.78 25.37 1.95
C GLU A 1170 8.84 23.92 1.51
N SER A 1171 8.40 23.59 0.30
CA SER A 1171 8.31 22.21 -0.20
C SER A 1171 8.84 22.05 -1.61
N GLY A 1172 9.54 20.94 -1.83
CA GLY A 1172 9.96 20.49 -3.16
C GLY A 1172 8.91 19.70 -3.95
N PHE A 1173 7.70 19.48 -3.38
CA PHE A 1173 6.67 18.66 -4.02
C PHE A 1173 5.89 19.38 -5.16
N GLY A 1174 5.81 20.72 -5.11
CA GLY A 1174 5.13 21.51 -6.12
C GLY A 1174 3.61 21.65 -5.93
N PHE A 1175 3.14 21.85 -4.69
CA PHE A 1175 1.70 22.00 -4.39
C PHE A 1175 0.99 23.09 -5.20
N GLY A 1176 1.67 24.20 -5.51
CA GLY A 1176 1.12 25.27 -6.34
C GLY A 1176 0.94 24.91 -7.83
N ALA A 1177 1.38 23.72 -8.27
CA ALA A 1177 1.19 23.21 -9.63
C ALA A 1177 0.04 22.19 -9.75
N ILE A 1178 -0.65 21.84 -8.65
CA ILE A 1178 -1.78 20.91 -8.66
C ILE A 1178 -2.97 21.58 -9.36
N ASN A 1179 -3.37 21.06 -10.52
CA ASN A 1179 -4.52 21.56 -11.27
C ASN A 1179 -5.81 20.80 -10.89
N GLY A 1180 -6.72 21.48 -10.20
CA GLY A 1180 -8.02 20.94 -9.81
C GLY A 1180 -9.09 20.88 -10.91
N GLU A 1181 -8.86 21.41 -12.12
CA GLU A 1181 -9.92 21.55 -13.14
C GLU A 1181 -10.60 20.23 -13.51
N ALA A 1182 -9.83 19.14 -13.64
CA ALA A 1182 -10.37 17.81 -13.95
C ALA A 1182 -11.18 17.18 -12.80
N LEU A 1183 -10.95 17.63 -11.56
CA LEU A 1183 -11.73 17.28 -10.37
C LEU A 1183 -12.99 18.15 -10.24
N GLN A 1184 -13.03 19.30 -10.91
CA GLN A 1184 -14.04 20.33 -10.71
C GLN A 1184 -14.96 20.54 -11.95
N PRO A 1185 -15.73 19.53 -12.41
CA PRO A 1185 -16.77 19.73 -13.42
C PRO A 1185 -17.66 20.92 -13.08
N LYS A 1186 -17.80 21.82 -14.05
CA LYS A 1186 -18.62 23.03 -13.97
C LYS A 1186 -20.10 22.70 -14.05
N TRP A 1187 -20.92 23.61 -13.51
CA TRP A 1187 -22.37 23.53 -13.58
C TRP A 1187 -22.89 23.42 -15.01
N LYS A 1188 -24.00 22.69 -15.15
CA LYS A 1188 -24.85 22.58 -16.35
C LYS A 1188 -26.29 22.62 -15.88
N ASP A 1189 -27.22 23.04 -16.76
CA ASP A 1189 -28.63 23.08 -16.37
C ASP A 1189 -29.14 21.69 -15.93
N ARG A 1190 -29.77 21.70 -14.75
CA ARG A 1190 -30.31 20.56 -14.01
C ARG A 1190 -31.78 20.76 -13.66
N SER A 1191 -32.45 21.78 -14.24
CA SER A 1191 -33.84 22.16 -13.95
C SER A 1191 -34.86 21.02 -14.10
N GLN A 1192 -34.58 19.99 -14.90
CA GLN A 1192 -35.40 18.78 -14.98
C GLN A 1192 -35.50 17.97 -13.67
N TYR A 1193 -34.59 18.17 -12.71
CA TYR A 1193 -34.53 17.44 -11.42
C TYR A 1193 -35.17 18.20 -10.23
N ALA A 1194 -35.82 19.35 -10.48
CA ALA A 1194 -36.58 20.10 -9.49
C ALA A 1194 -38.00 19.51 -9.29
#